data_AF-A0A812YQ59-F1
#
_entry.id   AF-A0A812YQ59-F1
#
_cell.length_a   1.000
_cell.length_b   1.000
_cell.length_c   1.000
_cell.angle_alpha   90.00
_cell.angle_beta   90.00
_cell.angle_gamma   90.00
#
_symmetry.space_group_name_H-M   'P 1'
#
loop_
_entity.id
_entity.type
_entity.pdbx_description
1 polymer ?
#
loop_
_entity_poly.entity_id
_entity_poly.type
_entity_poly.pdbx_seq_one_letter_code
_entity_poly.pdbx_strand_id
1 'polypeptide(L)'
;MGGVLPRVCHAASLLVTRGVLGQTAALNSVQQHAQLLPCASNFQQCITACGVAEFQALYEWLLASPQQAEDVDVIAAGQAADPRTSEQRTPLELSTFQLLRDVGLSVLGSTLDYLTLCQHSDARCGEVVEQFRSVQAMGQVLDERMRSLAKEYLPETGVRSPLLRVGHSVRSDLQAFLRQLPGLSAGLAATELGARLAQTVGQRARMLSWHLGMHAWVRGLRVPGRGAPVLILHEEYMSFQDMISAVVGTMVRNGQSQMALVEVGVPLEDWYALAAVRDFPGVQYAGIMAEPDQPSEIEGRAFIFEQRRAELQTSLGDRGVLYLASLQRAADAFPSRSMDMALVDFRGRSADDAQEQMTLWESKVKPGGVLLGVGFWPASPEIILTSETASLLPDFHFQSEEEDHHSLGLALGSSYRAAVRARLASHEVAIDQLLNSSRCQQLFQELLANHEKHVPELVEELRGIASGANVSNERLFAMSLQEELAYCQETLTATPRIVDHCTDSMLCNSQYCFDAHNEDGDLADKWLFAAFVQFGKSNFTVLNYAGDLLGGMSAFAFNKQGIAFSLNWVGPGDCDPAGLGRNFISRQLLTAGGWDEAQRIISQRHAAGHNYQLMDFKSRRIANFEVAHDQVSEVAIGNAFFHVNQYQTLSVPDQMVGNSSLHRLARLRMLPEPQTPQ
;
A
#
# COMPACT_ATOMS: atom_id res chain seq x y z
N MET A 1 -12.77 -34.81 10.14
CA MET A 1 -12.95 -33.71 9.16
C MET A 1 -11.66 -33.00 8.74
N GLY A 2 -10.46 -33.26 9.29
CA GLY A 2 -9.32 -32.34 9.13
C GLY A 2 -8.06 -32.81 8.39
N GLY A 3 -8.08 -33.83 7.52
CA GLY A 3 -6.83 -34.46 7.06
C GLY A 3 -6.39 -34.27 5.61
N VAL A 4 -7.33 -34.12 4.66
CA VAL A 4 -7.04 -34.38 3.23
C VAL A 4 -7.21 -33.14 2.35
N LEU A 5 -8.27 -32.35 2.57
CA LEU A 5 -8.52 -31.10 1.84
C LEU A 5 -7.35 -30.09 1.91
N PRO A 6 -6.76 -29.83 3.10
CA PRO A 6 -5.66 -28.87 3.21
C PRO A 6 -4.40 -29.31 2.46
N ARG A 7 -4.10 -30.62 2.45
CA ARG A 7 -2.88 -31.17 1.82
C ARG A 7 -2.91 -31.10 0.30
N VAL A 8 -4.09 -31.31 -0.29
CA VAL A 8 -4.30 -31.23 -1.74
C VAL A 8 -4.26 -29.77 -2.23
N CYS A 9 -4.84 -28.85 -1.47
CA CYS A 9 -4.82 -27.42 -1.78
C CYS A 9 -3.42 -26.80 -1.56
N HIS A 10 -2.67 -27.28 -0.57
CA HIS A 10 -1.27 -26.90 -0.34
C HIS A 10 -0.32 -27.38 -1.47
N ALA A 11 -0.54 -28.58 -2.02
CA ALA A 11 0.19 -29.04 -3.21
C ALA A 11 -0.07 -28.18 -4.45
N ALA A 12 -1.27 -27.60 -4.58
CA ALA A 12 -1.62 -26.66 -5.65
C ALA A 12 -0.99 -25.25 -5.45
N SER A 13 -0.88 -24.76 -4.21
CA SER A 13 -0.16 -23.50 -3.86
C SER A 13 1.31 -23.53 -4.28
N LEU A 14 1.99 -24.67 -4.08
CA LEU A 14 3.40 -24.88 -4.48
C LEU A 14 3.64 -24.81 -6.01
N LEU A 15 2.59 -25.01 -6.82
CA LEU A 15 2.65 -24.95 -8.28
C LEU A 15 2.28 -23.57 -8.83
N VAL A 16 1.42 -22.82 -8.12
CA VAL A 16 1.12 -21.42 -8.43
C VAL A 16 2.35 -20.53 -8.18
N THR A 17 3.21 -20.90 -7.24
CA THR A 17 4.45 -20.18 -6.89
C THR A 17 5.70 -20.62 -7.67
N ARG A 18 5.71 -21.79 -8.33
CA ARG A 18 6.85 -22.27 -9.14
C ARG A 18 6.41 -22.95 -10.43
N GLY A 19 6.78 -22.34 -11.57
CA GLY A 19 6.78 -23.04 -12.85
C GLY A 19 7.87 -24.12 -12.88
N VAL A 20 7.49 -25.33 -13.33
CA VAL A 20 8.32 -26.45 -13.84
C VAL A 20 8.61 -27.64 -12.87
N LEU A 21 8.07 -28.80 -13.29
CA LEU A 21 8.43 -30.22 -13.07
C LEU A 21 8.23 -30.89 -11.70
N GLY A 22 7.10 -31.62 -11.61
CA GLY A 22 7.03 -33.08 -11.52
C GLY A 22 7.60 -33.78 -10.28
N GLN A 23 6.72 -34.38 -9.47
CA GLN A 23 6.81 -35.79 -9.05
C GLN A 23 5.53 -36.25 -8.34
N THR A 24 5.01 -37.39 -8.80
CA THR A 24 3.90 -38.16 -8.24
C THR A 24 4.41 -39.08 -7.13
N ALA A 25 3.85 -39.00 -5.92
CA ALA A 25 3.74 -40.16 -5.02
C ALA A 25 2.77 -39.93 -3.85
N ALA A 26 2.00 -40.97 -3.57
CA ALA A 26 1.32 -41.32 -2.31
C ALA A 26 -0.03 -40.66 -1.98
N LEU A 27 -1.10 -41.21 -2.58
CA LEU A 27 -2.44 -41.21 -1.98
C LEU A 27 -3.05 -42.61 -2.10
N ASN A 28 -3.00 -43.36 -0.99
CA ASN A 28 -3.88 -44.49 -0.75
C ASN A 28 -4.33 -44.41 0.71
N SER A 29 -5.55 -43.93 0.94
CA SER A 29 -6.56 -44.56 1.81
C SER A 29 -7.65 -43.56 2.25
N VAL A 30 -8.83 -44.14 2.45
CA VAL A 30 -10.00 -43.62 3.17
C VAL A 30 -11.07 -42.95 2.30
N GLN A 31 -11.91 -43.81 1.73
CA GLN A 31 -13.33 -43.55 1.52
C GLN A 31 -13.99 -43.21 2.88
N GLN A 32 -14.65 -42.06 3.00
CA GLN A 32 -15.92 -41.95 3.74
C GLN A 32 -16.64 -40.61 3.49
N HIS A 33 -17.83 -40.78 2.93
CA HIS A 33 -18.93 -39.85 2.66
C HIS A 33 -19.11 -38.71 3.68
N ALA A 34 -18.89 -37.48 3.21
CA ALA A 34 -19.57 -36.27 3.71
C ALA A 34 -19.97 -35.44 2.48
N GLN A 35 -21.22 -34.97 2.43
CA GLN A 35 -21.73 -34.12 1.35
C GLN A 35 -20.93 -32.81 1.29
N LEU A 36 -19.92 -32.73 0.43
CA LEU A 36 -19.19 -31.50 0.13
C LEU A 36 -20.14 -30.56 -0.64
N LEU A 37 -20.56 -29.44 -0.07
CA LEU A 37 -21.33 -28.41 -0.78
C LEU A 37 -20.48 -27.81 -1.92
N PRO A 38 -21.08 -27.43 -3.07
CA PRO A 38 -20.35 -26.73 -4.13
C PRO A 38 -19.82 -25.37 -3.63
N CYS A 39 -18.56 -25.06 -3.88
CA CYS A 39 -17.89 -23.80 -3.54
C CYS A 39 -18.60 -22.58 -4.14
N ALA A 40 -19.31 -22.76 -5.27
CA ALA A 40 -20.20 -21.75 -5.82
C ALA A 40 -21.30 -21.25 -4.85
N SER A 41 -21.65 -22.04 -3.82
CA SER A 41 -22.71 -21.69 -2.84
C SER A 41 -22.19 -21.03 -1.56
N ASN A 42 -20.91 -21.22 -1.21
CA ASN A 42 -20.27 -20.57 -0.06
C ASN A 42 -18.75 -20.48 -0.25
N PHE A 43 -18.32 -19.46 -1.00
CA PHE A 43 -16.92 -19.22 -1.34
C PHE A 43 -16.03 -19.06 -0.10
N GLN A 44 -16.48 -18.29 0.89
CA GLN A 44 -15.70 -18.02 2.10
C GLN A 44 -15.41 -19.31 2.88
N GLN A 45 -16.39 -20.20 3.03
CA GLN A 45 -16.19 -21.49 3.69
C GLN A 45 -15.25 -22.39 2.88
N CYS A 46 -15.37 -22.41 1.55
CA CYS A 46 -14.49 -23.22 0.71
C CYS A 46 -13.04 -22.72 0.75
N ILE A 47 -12.81 -21.41 0.63
CA ILE A 47 -11.45 -20.84 0.67
C ILE A 47 -10.80 -21.08 2.04
N THR A 48 -11.57 -20.89 3.12
CA THR A 48 -11.13 -21.20 4.48
C THR A 48 -10.81 -22.69 4.65
N ALA A 49 -11.61 -23.59 4.05
CA ALA A 49 -11.36 -25.03 4.08
C ALA A 49 -10.18 -25.47 3.21
N CYS A 50 -9.90 -24.75 2.12
CA CYS A 50 -8.73 -24.96 1.26
C CYS A 50 -7.44 -24.47 1.94
N GLY A 51 -7.49 -23.44 2.77
CA GLY A 51 -6.35 -22.96 3.57
C GLY A 51 -5.19 -22.41 2.72
N VAL A 52 -5.48 -21.85 1.55
CA VAL A 52 -4.50 -21.31 0.60
C VAL A 52 -4.61 -19.79 0.56
N ALA A 53 -3.61 -19.12 1.13
CA ALA A 53 -3.57 -17.66 1.25
C ALA A 53 -3.67 -16.96 -0.12
N GLU A 54 -3.17 -17.58 -1.18
CA GLU A 54 -3.21 -17.06 -2.54
C GLU A 54 -4.63 -17.06 -3.12
N PHE A 55 -5.47 -18.03 -2.78
CA PHE A 55 -6.89 -18.04 -3.18
C PHE A 55 -7.71 -17.05 -2.36
N GLN A 56 -7.36 -16.83 -1.08
CA GLN A 56 -7.96 -15.78 -0.25
C GLN A 56 -7.58 -14.40 -0.79
N ALA A 57 -6.30 -14.15 -1.07
CA ALA A 57 -5.84 -12.91 -1.68
C ALA A 57 -6.49 -12.68 -3.05
N LEU A 58 -6.64 -13.72 -3.86
CA LEU A 58 -7.31 -13.63 -5.17
C LEU A 58 -8.81 -13.35 -5.05
N TYR A 59 -9.49 -13.95 -4.07
CA TYR A 59 -10.91 -13.70 -3.78
C TYR A 59 -11.12 -12.27 -3.26
N GLU A 60 -10.32 -11.84 -2.29
CA GLU A 60 -10.30 -10.47 -1.80
C GLU A 60 -9.99 -9.48 -2.92
N TRP A 61 -9.09 -9.83 -3.84
CA TRP A 61 -8.75 -8.98 -4.97
C TRP A 61 -9.86 -8.88 -6.02
N LEU A 62 -10.62 -9.96 -6.25
CA LEU A 62 -11.82 -9.92 -7.10
C LEU A 62 -12.95 -9.11 -6.48
N LEU A 63 -13.00 -9.03 -5.14
CA LEU A 63 -13.96 -8.22 -4.39
C LEU A 63 -13.50 -6.77 -4.18
N ALA A 64 -12.19 -6.53 -4.16
CA ALA A 64 -11.58 -5.22 -3.96
C ALA A 64 -11.72 -4.38 -5.23
N SER A 65 -12.82 -3.62 -5.30
CA SER A 65 -12.90 -2.44 -6.16
C SER A 65 -12.82 -1.19 -5.28
N PRO A 66 -11.88 -0.27 -5.54
CA PRO A 66 -11.75 0.97 -4.78
C PRO A 66 -12.92 1.95 -4.97
N GLN A 67 -13.94 1.62 -5.76
CA GLN A 67 -15.11 2.48 -6.00
C GLN A 67 -16.45 1.75 -5.78
N GLN A 68 -16.47 0.48 -5.37
CA GLN A 68 -17.72 -0.24 -5.09
C GLN A 68 -17.99 -0.49 -3.61
N ALA A 69 -17.01 -0.32 -2.73
CA ALA A 69 -17.24 -0.46 -1.29
C ALA A 69 -18.19 0.63 -0.76
N GLU A 70 -18.32 1.77 -1.44
CA GLU A 70 -19.25 2.82 -1.03
C GLU A 70 -20.61 2.71 -1.72
N ASP A 71 -20.69 2.38 -3.01
CA ASP A 71 -21.97 2.44 -3.75
C ASP A 71 -22.77 1.13 -3.77
N VAL A 72 -22.14 -0.05 -3.64
CA VAL A 72 -22.87 -1.33 -3.79
C VAL A 72 -23.66 -1.67 -2.53
N ASP A 73 -23.11 -1.42 -1.34
CA ASP A 73 -23.83 -1.61 -0.08
C ASP A 73 -24.91 -0.54 0.12
N VAL A 74 -24.68 0.69 -0.35
CA VAL A 74 -25.66 1.79 -0.33
C VAL A 74 -26.84 1.50 -1.26
N ILE A 75 -26.60 1.02 -2.48
CA ILE A 75 -27.67 0.64 -3.42
C ILE A 75 -28.39 -0.64 -2.97
N ALA A 76 -27.69 -1.63 -2.41
CA ALA A 76 -28.30 -2.84 -1.86
C ALA A 76 -29.13 -2.55 -0.59
N ALA A 77 -28.76 -1.51 0.18
CA ALA A 77 -29.52 -1.00 1.33
C ALA A 77 -30.67 -0.04 0.94
N GLY A 78 -30.89 0.21 -0.36
CA GLY A 78 -31.96 1.10 -0.84
C GLY A 78 -31.71 2.59 -0.59
N GLN A 79 -30.45 2.98 -0.34
CA GLN A 79 -30.01 4.36 -0.17
C GLN A 79 -29.49 4.92 -1.51
N ALA A 80 -29.60 6.23 -1.69
CA ALA A 80 -29.16 6.90 -2.91
C ALA A 80 -27.63 7.09 -2.89
N ALA A 81 -26.94 6.60 -3.93
CA ALA A 81 -25.52 6.87 -4.18
C ALA A 81 -25.26 8.38 -4.39
N ASP A 82 -24.02 8.85 -4.15
CA ASP A 82 -23.67 10.26 -4.41
C ASP A 82 -23.95 10.59 -5.90
N PRO A 83 -24.79 11.60 -6.20
CA PRO A 83 -25.12 11.99 -7.57
C PRO A 83 -23.89 12.37 -8.41
N ARG A 84 -22.82 12.87 -7.79
CA ARG A 84 -21.68 13.46 -8.51
C ARG A 84 -20.68 12.43 -9.06
N THR A 85 -20.59 11.24 -8.45
CA THR A 85 -19.76 10.12 -8.92
C THR A 85 -20.52 9.16 -9.83
N SER A 86 -21.84 9.07 -9.65
CA SER A 86 -22.72 8.19 -10.42
C SER A 86 -23.17 8.75 -11.77
N GLU A 87 -23.31 10.08 -11.91
CA GLU A 87 -23.74 10.73 -13.16
C GLU A 87 -22.73 10.59 -14.33
N GLN A 88 -21.46 10.27 -14.05
CA GLN A 88 -20.41 10.27 -15.07
C GLN A 88 -20.15 8.88 -15.69
N ARG A 89 -20.76 7.80 -15.19
CA ARG A 89 -20.59 6.41 -15.69
C ARG A 89 -21.86 5.91 -16.38
N THR A 90 -21.73 5.26 -17.53
CA THR A 90 -22.90 4.70 -18.22
C THR A 90 -23.32 3.38 -17.58
N PRO A 91 -24.62 3.04 -17.57
CA PRO A 91 -25.08 1.72 -17.13
C PRO A 91 -24.35 0.56 -17.83
N LEU A 92 -23.89 0.78 -19.07
CA LEU A 92 -23.13 -0.21 -19.84
C LEU A 92 -21.70 -0.42 -19.29
N GLU A 93 -21.06 0.60 -18.73
CA GLU A 93 -19.76 0.50 -18.05
C GLU A 93 -19.84 -0.30 -16.74
N LEU A 94 -20.77 0.08 -15.86
CA LEU A 94 -20.95 -0.54 -14.55
C LEU A 94 -21.25 -2.04 -14.66
N SER A 95 -22.14 -2.37 -15.59
CA SER A 95 -22.52 -3.76 -15.89
C SER A 95 -21.42 -4.56 -16.58
N THR A 96 -20.54 -3.93 -17.37
CA THR A 96 -19.37 -4.62 -17.94
C THR A 96 -18.36 -4.97 -16.85
N PHE A 97 -18.15 -4.06 -15.89
CA PHE A 97 -17.33 -4.34 -14.72
C PHE A 97 -17.91 -5.50 -13.88
N GLN A 98 -19.21 -5.46 -13.58
CA GLN A 98 -19.90 -6.55 -12.87
C GLN A 98 -19.70 -7.89 -13.57
N LEU A 99 -19.89 -7.92 -14.89
CA LEU A 99 -19.69 -9.15 -15.68
C LEU A 99 -18.26 -9.68 -15.60
N LEU A 100 -17.23 -8.83 -15.60
CA LEU A 100 -15.84 -9.26 -15.46
C LEU A 100 -15.54 -9.81 -14.06
N ARG A 101 -16.09 -9.19 -13.02
CA ARG A 101 -16.01 -9.70 -11.65
C ARG A 101 -16.67 -11.07 -11.55
N ASP A 102 -17.86 -11.22 -12.11
CA ASP A 102 -18.62 -12.46 -12.09
C ASP A 102 -17.90 -13.59 -12.85
N VAL A 103 -17.24 -13.26 -13.98
CA VAL A 103 -16.36 -14.19 -14.70
C VAL A 103 -15.19 -14.63 -13.80
N GLY A 104 -14.50 -13.70 -13.15
CA GLY A 104 -13.36 -14.01 -12.27
C GLY A 104 -13.77 -14.89 -11.08
N LEU A 105 -14.88 -14.56 -10.42
CA LEU A 105 -15.44 -15.35 -9.33
C LEU A 105 -15.88 -16.74 -9.79
N SER A 106 -16.50 -16.84 -10.97
CA SER A 106 -16.94 -18.13 -11.52
C SER A 106 -15.76 -19.03 -11.88
N VAL A 107 -14.69 -18.48 -12.47
CA VAL A 107 -13.45 -19.23 -12.76
C VAL A 107 -12.79 -19.69 -11.46
N LEU A 108 -12.71 -18.83 -10.44
CA LEU A 108 -12.16 -19.19 -9.13
C LEU A 108 -12.99 -20.30 -8.46
N GLY A 109 -14.32 -20.17 -8.47
CA GLY A 109 -15.24 -21.14 -7.89
C GLY A 109 -15.14 -22.50 -8.54
N SER A 110 -15.18 -22.55 -9.88
CA SER A 110 -15.00 -23.79 -10.63
C SER A 110 -13.61 -24.41 -10.43
N THR A 111 -12.58 -23.59 -10.23
CA THR A 111 -11.22 -24.08 -9.91
C THR A 111 -11.18 -24.75 -8.52
N LEU A 112 -11.83 -24.14 -7.52
CA LEU A 112 -11.94 -24.69 -6.16
C LEU A 112 -12.83 -25.94 -6.12
N ASP A 113 -13.95 -25.95 -6.86
CA ASP A 113 -14.83 -27.10 -6.99
C ASP A 113 -14.13 -28.28 -7.69
N TYR A 114 -13.32 -28.01 -8.71
CA TYR A 114 -12.52 -29.03 -9.38
C TYR A 114 -11.47 -29.64 -8.45
N LEU A 115 -10.75 -28.79 -7.71
CA LEU A 115 -9.78 -29.23 -6.71
C LEU A 115 -10.42 -30.11 -5.62
N THR A 116 -11.64 -29.77 -5.21
CA THR A 116 -12.36 -30.43 -4.13
C THR A 116 -13.00 -31.75 -4.59
N LEU A 117 -13.68 -31.74 -5.75
CA LEU A 117 -14.56 -32.83 -6.18
C LEU A 117 -13.93 -33.76 -7.22
N CYS A 118 -13.17 -33.22 -8.19
CA CYS A 118 -12.69 -34.01 -9.33
C CYS A 118 -11.46 -34.88 -9.04
N GLN A 119 -10.56 -34.47 -8.14
CA GLN A 119 -9.39 -35.29 -7.79
C GLN A 119 -9.75 -36.57 -7.03
N HIS A 120 -10.94 -36.64 -6.42
CA HIS A 120 -11.41 -37.79 -5.64
C HIS A 120 -12.26 -38.79 -6.45
N SER A 121 -12.36 -38.63 -7.78
CA SER A 121 -13.29 -39.41 -8.63
C SER A 121 -14.75 -39.32 -8.15
N ASP A 122 -15.15 -38.19 -7.57
CA ASP A 122 -16.54 -37.93 -7.18
C ASP A 122 -17.42 -37.91 -8.43
N ALA A 123 -18.60 -38.52 -8.35
CA ALA A 123 -19.56 -38.58 -9.47
C ALA A 123 -19.98 -37.18 -9.97
N ARG A 124 -19.87 -36.16 -9.10
CA ARG A 124 -20.18 -34.76 -9.42
C ARG A 124 -19.07 -34.05 -10.22
N CYS A 125 -17.95 -34.71 -10.47
CA CYS A 125 -16.90 -34.14 -11.32
C CYS A 125 -17.41 -33.76 -12.73
N GLY A 126 -18.35 -34.54 -13.27
CA GLY A 126 -19.03 -34.18 -14.53
C GLY A 126 -19.75 -32.83 -14.44
N GLU A 127 -20.33 -32.49 -13.30
CA GLU A 127 -21.04 -31.23 -13.05
C GLU A 127 -20.06 -30.04 -12.98
N VAL A 128 -18.86 -30.22 -12.44
CA VAL A 128 -17.81 -29.18 -12.41
C VAL A 128 -17.31 -28.85 -13.81
N VAL A 129 -17.19 -29.86 -14.69
CA VAL A 129 -16.86 -29.62 -16.10
C VAL A 129 -17.97 -28.82 -16.80
N GLU A 130 -19.25 -29.06 -16.48
CA GLU A 130 -20.37 -28.22 -16.96
C GLU A 130 -20.31 -26.80 -16.37
N GLN A 131 -19.84 -26.61 -15.14
CA GLN A 131 -19.63 -25.27 -14.56
C GLN A 131 -18.55 -24.48 -15.32
N PHE A 132 -17.46 -25.11 -15.76
CA PHE A 132 -16.50 -24.44 -16.66
C PHE A 132 -17.12 -24.09 -18.02
N ARG A 133 -18.13 -24.84 -18.50
CA ARG A 133 -18.91 -24.43 -19.68
C ARG A 133 -19.85 -23.26 -19.40
N SER A 134 -20.28 -23.04 -18.16
CA SER A 134 -20.99 -21.81 -17.79
C SER A 134 -20.11 -20.55 -17.94
N VAL A 135 -18.80 -20.65 -17.67
CA VAL A 135 -17.82 -19.59 -17.94
C VAL A 135 -17.72 -19.31 -19.45
N GLN A 136 -17.86 -20.34 -20.31
CA GLN A 136 -17.92 -20.15 -21.76
C GLN A 136 -19.15 -19.33 -22.18
N ALA A 137 -20.31 -19.54 -21.55
CA ALA A 137 -21.50 -18.72 -21.81
C ALA A 137 -21.28 -17.27 -21.36
N MET A 138 -20.64 -17.04 -20.20
CA MET A 138 -20.26 -15.69 -19.75
C MET A 138 -19.30 -14.99 -20.71
N GLY A 139 -18.39 -15.74 -21.35
CA GLY A 139 -17.52 -15.22 -22.41
C GLY A 139 -18.30 -14.72 -23.64
N GLN A 140 -19.39 -15.38 -24.02
CA GLN A 140 -20.27 -14.91 -25.12
C GLN A 140 -21.02 -13.64 -24.74
N VAL A 141 -21.51 -13.55 -23.50
CA VAL A 141 -22.14 -12.34 -22.96
C VAL A 141 -21.14 -11.19 -22.91
N LEU A 142 -19.88 -11.46 -22.53
CA LEU A 142 -18.80 -10.49 -22.56
C LEU A 142 -18.55 -10.01 -23.99
N ASP A 143 -18.57 -10.89 -24.98
CA ASP A 143 -18.40 -10.52 -26.40
C ASP A 143 -19.53 -9.62 -26.92
N GLU A 144 -20.77 -9.84 -26.49
CA GLU A 144 -21.90 -8.97 -26.81
C GLU A 144 -21.81 -7.61 -26.10
N ARG A 145 -21.39 -7.61 -24.83
CA ARG A 145 -21.17 -6.39 -24.05
C ARG A 145 -20.06 -5.54 -24.66
N MET A 146 -18.94 -6.16 -25.01
CA MET A 146 -17.80 -5.49 -25.64
C MET A 146 -18.15 -4.98 -27.03
N ARG A 147 -19.01 -5.65 -27.79
CA ARG A 147 -19.54 -5.13 -29.05
C ARG A 147 -20.48 -3.93 -28.85
N SER A 148 -21.27 -3.95 -27.78
CA SER A 148 -22.17 -2.85 -27.43
C SER A 148 -21.38 -1.63 -26.97
N LEU A 149 -20.40 -1.82 -26.09
CA LEU A 149 -19.43 -0.80 -25.71
C LEU A 149 -18.68 -0.31 -26.95
N ALA A 150 -18.21 -1.20 -27.83
CA ALA A 150 -17.52 -0.75 -29.03
C ALA A 150 -18.41 0.15 -29.91
N LYS A 151 -19.73 -0.11 -29.99
CA LYS A 151 -20.69 0.72 -30.74
C LYS A 151 -21.05 2.02 -30.04
N GLU A 152 -21.11 2.06 -28.72
CA GLU A 152 -21.32 3.28 -27.93
C GLU A 152 -20.08 4.20 -28.02
N TYR A 153 -18.88 3.61 -28.03
CA TYR A 153 -17.62 4.36 -28.00
C TYR A 153 -17.03 4.68 -29.37
N LEU A 154 -17.43 3.95 -30.43
CA LEU A 154 -17.00 4.22 -31.82
C LEU A 154 -17.36 5.64 -32.30
N PRO A 155 -18.61 6.13 -32.10
CA PRO A 155 -19.03 7.45 -32.54
C PRO A 155 -18.48 8.58 -31.67
N GLU A 156 -18.21 8.32 -30.39
CA GLU A 156 -17.87 9.37 -29.42
C GLU A 156 -16.39 9.72 -29.35
N THR A 157 -15.47 8.83 -29.78
CA THR A 157 -14.03 9.01 -29.49
C THR A 157 -13.03 8.68 -30.59
N GLY A 158 -13.43 8.07 -31.72
CA GLY A 158 -12.51 7.76 -32.82
C GLY A 158 -11.32 6.83 -32.48
N VAL A 159 -11.25 6.31 -31.25
CA VAL A 159 -10.12 5.56 -30.69
C VAL A 159 -10.67 4.37 -29.88
N ARG A 160 -10.00 3.21 -29.92
CA ARG A 160 -10.36 2.10 -29.02
C ARG A 160 -10.09 2.51 -27.56
N SER A 161 -11.14 2.64 -26.75
CA SER A 161 -11.03 2.92 -25.33
C SER A 161 -10.15 1.88 -24.60
N PRO A 162 -9.32 2.27 -23.61
CA PRO A 162 -8.74 1.38 -22.60
C PRO A 162 -9.71 0.30 -22.09
N LEU A 163 -10.99 0.65 -21.89
CA LEU A 163 -12.08 -0.27 -21.55
C LEU A 163 -12.23 -1.40 -22.58
N LEU A 164 -12.21 -1.05 -23.87
CA LEU A 164 -12.28 -2.00 -24.97
C LEU A 164 -11.05 -2.92 -25.02
N ARG A 165 -9.86 -2.37 -24.73
CA ARG A 165 -8.61 -3.16 -24.70
C ARG A 165 -8.62 -4.18 -23.57
N VAL A 166 -8.95 -3.74 -22.35
CA VAL A 166 -8.99 -4.63 -21.17
C VAL A 166 -9.99 -5.75 -21.37
N GLY A 167 -11.21 -5.45 -21.82
CA GLY A 167 -12.21 -6.49 -22.10
C GLY A 167 -11.82 -7.41 -23.27
N HIS A 168 -11.14 -6.92 -24.31
CA HIS A 168 -10.60 -7.77 -25.37
C HIS A 168 -9.48 -8.69 -24.87
N SER A 169 -8.64 -8.23 -23.94
CA SER A 169 -7.61 -9.06 -23.34
C SER A 169 -8.21 -10.14 -22.43
N VAL A 170 -9.19 -9.80 -21.57
CA VAL A 170 -9.93 -10.81 -20.79
C VAL A 170 -10.57 -11.85 -21.71
N ARG A 171 -11.20 -11.41 -22.80
CA ARG A 171 -11.74 -12.31 -23.82
C ARG A 171 -10.68 -13.24 -24.40
N SER A 172 -9.51 -12.71 -24.76
CA SER A 172 -8.41 -13.51 -25.30
C SER A 172 -7.95 -14.56 -24.31
N ASP A 173 -7.82 -14.20 -23.04
CA ASP A 173 -7.37 -15.09 -21.97
C ASP A 173 -8.41 -16.19 -21.71
N LEU A 174 -9.70 -15.84 -21.68
CA LEU A 174 -10.81 -16.81 -21.59
C LEU A 174 -10.81 -17.78 -22.77
N GLN A 175 -10.65 -17.30 -24.00
CA GLN A 175 -10.59 -18.16 -25.18
C GLN A 175 -9.36 -19.08 -25.18
N ALA A 176 -8.21 -18.57 -24.71
CA ALA A 176 -7.00 -19.37 -24.57
C ALA A 176 -7.18 -20.48 -23.53
N PHE A 177 -7.85 -20.18 -22.40
CA PHE A 177 -8.22 -21.16 -21.39
C PHE A 177 -9.18 -22.22 -21.93
N LEU A 178 -10.28 -21.80 -22.59
CA LEU A 178 -11.29 -22.70 -23.12
C LEU A 178 -10.76 -23.63 -24.23
N ARG A 179 -9.77 -23.21 -25.02
CA ARG A 179 -9.11 -24.08 -26.00
C ARG A 179 -8.30 -25.20 -25.36
N GLN A 180 -7.74 -24.95 -24.19
CA GLN A 180 -6.91 -25.92 -23.47
C GLN A 180 -7.76 -26.88 -22.63
N LEU A 181 -8.98 -26.48 -22.24
CA LEU A 181 -9.90 -27.24 -21.40
C LEU A 181 -10.19 -28.68 -21.89
N PRO A 182 -10.50 -28.96 -23.18
CA PRO A 182 -10.88 -30.30 -23.64
C PRO A 182 -9.72 -31.30 -23.69
N GLY A 183 -8.47 -30.82 -23.72
CA GLY A 183 -7.26 -31.65 -23.81
C GLY A 183 -6.70 -32.06 -22.44
N LEU A 184 -7.28 -31.57 -21.34
CA LEU A 184 -6.80 -31.78 -19.98
C LEU A 184 -7.48 -32.99 -19.35
N SER A 185 -7.15 -34.19 -19.83
CA SER A 185 -7.45 -35.43 -19.11
C SER A 185 -6.43 -35.61 -17.98
N ALA A 186 -6.66 -34.97 -16.82
CA ALA A 186 -6.17 -35.28 -15.47
C ALA A 186 -5.71 -34.03 -14.68
N GLY A 187 -6.53 -33.63 -13.71
CA GLY A 187 -6.10 -32.98 -12.46
C GLY A 187 -5.36 -31.64 -12.60
N LEU A 188 -4.08 -31.65 -12.20
CA LEU A 188 -3.23 -30.51 -11.82
C LEU A 188 -3.16 -29.35 -12.84
N ALA A 189 -3.09 -29.66 -14.13
CA ALA A 189 -2.87 -28.65 -15.17
C ALA A 189 -4.12 -27.78 -15.44
N ALA A 190 -5.33 -28.31 -15.23
CA ALA A 190 -6.56 -27.52 -15.33
C ALA A 190 -6.69 -26.52 -14.17
N THR A 191 -6.26 -26.92 -12.97
CA THR A 191 -6.21 -26.05 -11.79
C THR A 191 -5.22 -24.90 -11.98
N GLU A 192 -4.00 -25.18 -12.45
CA GLU A 192 -3.01 -24.12 -12.69
C GLU A 192 -3.50 -23.10 -13.73
N LEU A 193 -4.12 -23.60 -14.81
CA LEU A 193 -4.70 -22.74 -15.85
C LEU A 193 -5.88 -21.92 -15.30
N GLY A 194 -6.74 -22.52 -14.46
CA GLY A 194 -7.85 -21.84 -13.82
C GLY A 194 -7.42 -20.76 -12.82
N ALA A 195 -6.43 -21.07 -11.97
CA ALA A 195 -5.86 -20.13 -11.01
C ALA A 195 -5.17 -18.94 -11.70
N ARG A 196 -4.35 -19.19 -12.73
CA ARG A 196 -3.70 -18.13 -13.53
C ARG A 196 -4.73 -17.28 -14.28
N LEU A 197 -5.80 -17.89 -14.80
CA LEU A 197 -6.87 -17.17 -15.46
C LEU A 197 -7.63 -16.28 -14.46
N ALA A 198 -8.02 -16.80 -13.30
CA ALA A 198 -8.68 -16.02 -12.26
C ALA A 198 -7.81 -14.84 -11.79
N GLN A 199 -6.51 -15.06 -11.61
CA GLN A 199 -5.53 -14.01 -11.30
C GLN A 199 -5.51 -12.94 -12.38
N THR A 200 -5.32 -13.33 -13.64
CA THR A 200 -5.23 -12.40 -14.77
C THR A 200 -6.54 -11.64 -14.99
N VAL A 201 -7.69 -12.30 -14.85
CA VAL A 201 -9.01 -11.67 -14.98
C VAL A 201 -9.26 -10.68 -13.84
N GLY A 202 -8.89 -11.01 -12.59
CA GLY A 202 -9.01 -10.09 -11.45
C GLY A 202 -8.13 -8.85 -11.60
N GLN A 203 -6.88 -9.03 -11.99
CA GLN A 203 -5.90 -7.98 -12.31
C GLN A 203 -6.46 -6.99 -13.35
N ARG A 204 -7.04 -7.54 -14.42
CA ARG A 204 -7.66 -6.76 -15.50
C ARG A 204 -9.00 -6.13 -15.09
N ALA A 205 -9.81 -6.78 -14.26
CA ALA A 205 -11.05 -6.20 -13.74
C ALA A 205 -10.78 -5.00 -12.84
N ARG A 206 -9.74 -5.07 -11.99
CA ARG A 206 -9.27 -3.91 -11.20
C ARG A 206 -8.80 -2.80 -12.12
N MET A 207 -7.88 -3.07 -13.04
CA MET A 207 -7.44 -2.08 -14.04
C MET A 207 -8.64 -1.43 -14.76
N LEU A 208 -9.69 -2.20 -15.05
CA LEU A 208 -10.92 -1.67 -15.63
C LEU A 208 -11.68 -0.73 -14.69
N SER A 209 -11.92 -1.11 -13.43
CA SER A 209 -12.62 -0.24 -12.47
C SER A 209 -11.98 1.14 -12.36
N TRP A 210 -10.65 1.16 -12.33
CA TRP A 210 -9.92 2.40 -12.30
C TRP A 210 -10.06 3.19 -13.60
N HIS A 211 -9.87 2.55 -14.76
CA HIS A 211 -10.05 3.22 -16.06
C HIS A 211 -11.47 3.75 -16.29
N LEU A 212 -12.50 3.12 -15.72
CA LEU A 212 -13.89 3.57 -15.81
C LEU A 212 -14.11 4.90 -15.09
N GLY A 213 -13.54 5.07 -13.89
CA GLY A 213 -13.56 6.36 -13.18
C GLY A 213 -12.91 7.48 -13.99
N MET A 214 -11.82 7.18 -14.72
CA MET A 214 -11.10 8.20 -15.49
C MET A 214 -11.83 8.55 -16.78
N HIS A 215 -12.38 7.56 -17.47
CA HIS A 215 -13.14 7.77 -18.70
C HIS A 215 -14.37 8.66 -18.45
N ALA A 216 -15.04 8.42 -17.33
CA ALA A 216 -16.15 9.22 -16.84
C ALA A 216 -15.76 10.71 -16.70
N TRP A 217 -14.64 11.01 -16.05
CA TRP A 217 -14.12 12.37 -15.94
C TRP A 217 -13.64 12.98 -17.26
N VAL A 218 -12.88 12.22 -18.06
CA VAL A 218 -12.42 12.67 -19.38
C VAL A 218 -13.65 13.07 -20.22
N ARG A 219 -14.77 12.34 -20.19
CA ARG A 219 -16.02 12.78 -20.87
C ARG A 219 -16.56 14.11 -20.36
N GLY A 220 -16.45 14.41 -19.08
CA GLY A 220 -16.87 15.68 -18.46
C GLY A 220 -16.11 16.91 -18.98
N LEU A 221 -14.86 16.75 -19.43
CA LEU A 221 -13.96 17.88 -19.77
C LEU A 221 -14.23 18.59 -21.11
N ARG A 222 -15.28 18.26 -21.87
CA ARG A 222 -15.62 18.87 -23.18
C ARG A 222 -14.38 19.20 -24.05
N VAL A 223 -13.68 18.18 -24.55
CA VAL A 223 -12.58 18.38 -25.52
C VAL A 223 -13.00 17.86 -26.90
N PRO A 224 -13.19 18.73 -27.90
CA PRO A 224 -13.48 18.30 -29.27
C PRO A 224 -12.27 17.62 -29.94
N GLY A 225 -12.46 16.45 -30.57
CA GLY A 225 -11.52 15.90 -31.59
C GLY A 225 -10.44 14.90 -31.13
N ARG A 226 -10.68 14.15 -30.05
CA ARG A 226 -9.68 13.35 -29.29
C ARG A 226 -8.75 12.47 -30.12
N GLY A 227 -7.44 12.72 -29.96
CA GLY A 227 -6.33 11.99 -30.57
C GLY A 227 -5.51 11.30 -29.47
N ALA A 228 -5.04 10.08 -29.72
CA ALA A 228 -4.28 9.23 -28.79
C ALA A 228 -5.01 8.76 -27.49
N PRO A 229 -5.09 7.45 -27.20
CA PRO A 229 -5.55 6.95 -25.91
C PRO A 229 -4.68 7.41 -24.73
N VAL A 230 -5.33 7.82 -23.64
CA VAL A 230 -4.69 8.13 -22.35
C VAL A 230 -4.78 6.92 -21.41
N LEU A 231 -3.68 6.54 -20.77
CA LEU A 231 -3.59 5.50 -19.74
C LEU A 231 -2.97 6.08 -18.47
N ILE A 232 -3.59 5.83 -17.33
CA ILE A 232 -3.00 6.20 -16.04
C ILE A 232 -2.29 5.00 -15.46
N LEU A 233 -1.06 5.24 -15.04
CA LEU A 233 -0.23 4.26 -14.38
C LEU A 233 -0.40 4.40 -12.87
N HIS A 234 -0.54 3.27 -12.18
CA HIS A 234 -0.62 3.22 -10.72
C HIS A 234 0.05 1.96 -10.20
N GLU A 235 0.84 2.06 -9.13
CA GLU A 235 1.65 0.94 -8.62
C GLU A 235 0.80 -0.19 -8.03
N GLU A 236 -0.45 0.10 -7.68
CA GLU A 236 -1.43 -0.93 -7.27
C GLU A 236 -1.76 -1.97 -8.36
N TYR A 237 -1.44 -1.71 -9.64
CA TYR A 237 -1.59 -2.70 -10.70
C TYR A 237 -0.36 -3.62 -10.82
N MET A 238 0.82 -3.00 -10.90
CA MET A 238 2.17 -3.55 -10.99
C MET A 238 3.15 -2.35 -11.00
N SER A 239 4.47 -2.58 -10.99
CA SER A 239 5.44 -1.47 -11.03
C SER A 239 5.26 -0.56 -12.27
N PHE A 240 5.62 0.72 -12.17
CA PHE A 240 5.58 1.64 -13.31
C PHE A 240 6.34 1.11 -14.52
N GLN A 241 7.53 0.56 -14.27
CA GLN A 241 8.37 -0.07 -15.26
C GLN A 241 7.64 -1.22 -15.98
N ASP A 242 7.02 -2.14 -15.24
CA ASP A 242 6.32 -3.29 -15.82
C ASP A 242 5.12 -2.88 -16.67
N MET A 243 4.38 -1.85 -16.24
CA MET A 243 3.26 -1.32 -17.03
C MET A 243 3.76 -0.71 -18.34
N ILE A 244 4.82 0.10 -18.29
CA ILE A 244 5.41 0.72 -19.48
C ILE A 244 5.89 -0.38 -20.43
N SER A 245 6.63 -1.37 -19.93
CA SER A 245 7.08 -2.53 -20.70
C SER A 245 5.93 -3.30 -21.34
N ALA A 246 4.82 -3.48 -20.62
CA ALA A 246 3.64 -4.16 -21.14
C ALA A 246 2.95 -3.36 -22.28
N VAL A 247 2.87 -2.04 -22.16
CA VAL A 247 2.33 -1.15 -23.19
C VAL A 247 3.21 -1.18 -24.43
N VAL A 248 4.51 -0.94 -24.27
CA VAL A 248 5.51 -0.94 -25.35
C VAL A 248 5.53 -2.30 -26.04
N GLY A 249 5.60 -3.40 -25.28
CA GLY A 249 5.57 -4.75 -25.84
C GLY A 249 4.29 -5.07 -26.60
N THR A 250 3.15 -4.48 -26.20
CA THR A 250 1.89 -4.62 -26.94
C THR A 250 1.91 -3.84 -28.26
N MET A 251 2.44 -2.62 -28.27
CA MET A 251 2.60 -1.83 -29.49
C MET A 251 3.54 -2.53 -30.49
N VAL A 252 4.66 -3.08 -30.01
CA VAL A 252 5.58 -3.89 -30.83
C VAL A 252 4.89 -5.12 -31.42
N ARG A 253 4.14 -5.89 -30.63
CA ARG A 253 3.37 -7.05 -31.12
C ARG A 253 2.32 -6.67 -32.17
N ASN A 254 1.82 -5.43 -32.14
CA ASN A 254 0.87 -4.91 -33.11
C ASN A 254 1.56 -4.27 -34.34
N GLY A 255 2.87 -4.44 -34.50
CA GLY A 255 3.63 -4.00 -35.67
C GLY A 255 4.31 -2.64 -35.54
N GLN A 256 4.22 -1.97 -34.38
CA GLN A 256 4.96 -0.73 -34.11
C GLN A 256 6.34 -1.06 -33.55
N SER A 257 7.25 -1.50 -34.44
CA SER A 257 8.61 -1.92 -34.06
C SER A 257 9.62 -0.77 -34.01
N GLN A 258 9.24 0.44 -34.44
CA GLN A 258 10.04 1.67 -34.36
C GLN A 258 9.17 2.76 -33.75
N MET A 259 9.53 3.27 -32.58
CA MET A 259 8.68 4.19 -31.81
C MET A 259 9.50 5.30 -31.17
N ALA A 260 8.90 6.48 -31.04
CA ALA A 260 9.43 7.57 -30.21
C ALA A 260 8.66 7.66 -28.89
N LEU A 261 9.36 7.48 -27.78
CA LEU A 261 8.86 7.63 -26.41
C LEU A 261 9.43 8.91 -25.80
N VAL A 262 8.55 9.78 -25.31
CA VAL A 262 8.95 10.97 -24.55
C VAL A 262 8.51 10.80 -23.10
N GLU A 263 9.41 10.95 -22.14
CA GLU A 263 9.10 10.97 -20.71
C GLU A 263 9.29 12.38 -20.16
N VAL A 264 8.23 12.91 -19.57
CA VAL A 264 8.09 14.29 -19.14
C VAL A 264 8.03 14.32 -17.62
N GLY A 265 8.96 15.03 -17.00
CA GLY A 265 9.12 15.02 -15.55
C GLY A 265 9.92 13.82 -15.07
N VAL A 266 11.03 13.49 -15.75
CA VAL A 266 11.96 12.42 -15.34
C VAL A 266 12.34 12.66 -13.87
N PRO A 267 11.97 11.76 -12.94
CA PRO A 267 12.23 11.94 -11.52
C PRO A 267 13.73 11.76 -11.22
N LEU A 268 14.19 12.37 -10.12
CA LEU A 268 15.60 12.36 -9.75
C LEU A 268 16.10 10.96 -9.34
N GLU A 269 15.21 10.12 -8.82
CA GLU A 269 15.53 8.85 -8.17
C GLU A 269 15.09 7.64 -9.03
N ASP A 270 13.81 7.57 -9.42
CA ASP A 270 13.20 6.37 -10.06
C ASP A 270 12.86 6.55 -11.54
N TRP A 271 13.82 6.29 -12.42
CA TRP A 271 13.64 6.47 -13.86
C TRP A 271 12.67 5.45 -14.48
N TYR A 272 11.39 5.82 -14.63
CA TYR A 272 10.30 4.88 -14.96
C TYR A 272 10.45 4.19 -16.31
N ALA A 273 10.73 4.96 -17.37
CA ALA A 273 10.71 4.42 -18.72
C ALA A 273 12.06 3.85 -19.18
N LEU A 274 13.19 4.24 -18.57
CA LEU A 274 14.52 3.86 -19.05
C LEU A 274 14.69 2.34 -19.09
N ALA A 275 14.33 1.66 -18.00
CA ALA A 275 14.48 0.23 -17.91
C ALA A 275 13.59 -0.51 -18.92
N ALA A 276 12.36 -0.02 -19.16
CA ALA A 276 11.50 -0.56 -20.20
C ALA A 276 12.11 -0.36 -21.61
N VAL A 277 12.65 0.83 -21.91
CA VAL A 277 13.24 1.12 -23.23
C VAL A 277 14.47 0.26 -23.54
N ARG A 278 15.24 -0.16 -22.52
CA ARG A 278 16.40 -1.07 -22.69
C ARG A 278 15.99 -2.40 -23.34
N ASP A 279 14.81 -2.91 -22.99
CA ASP A 279 14.32 -4.19 -23.49
C ASP A 279 13.75 -4.12 -24.92
N PHE A 280 13.56 -2.90 -25.46
CA PHE A 280 12.99 -2.67 -26.79
C PHE A 280 13.93 -1.85 -27.68
N PRO A 281 14.81 -2.49 -28.47
CA PRO A 281 15.84 -1.84 -29.29
C PRO A 281 15.27 -1.01 -30.47
N GLY A 282 13.97 -1.05 -30.70
CA GLY A 282 13.27 -0.19 -31.66
C GLY A 282 12.72 1.12 -31.10
N VAL A 283 12.83 1.35 -29.79
CA VAL A 283 12.26 2.55 -29.14
C VAL A 283 13.32 3.64 -28.97
N GLN A 284 13.14 4.77 -29.65
CA GLN A 284 13.88 6.00 -29.38
C GLN A 284 13.28 6.70 -28.16
N TYR A 285 14.14 7.25 -27.30
CA TYR A 285 13.76 7.80 -26.02
C TYR A 285 14.23 9.25 -25.87
N ALA A 286 13.33 10.11 -25.41
CA ALA A 286 13.65 11.47 -24.97
C ALA A 286 13.12 11.69 -23.55
N GLY A 287 14.01 11.95 -22.61
CA GLY A 287 13.66 12.36 -21.25
C GLY A 287 13.67 13.88 -21.12
N ILE A 288 12.70 14.45 -20.41
CA ILE A 288 12.65 15.86 -20.05
C ILE A 288 12.66 15.97 -18.54
N MET A 289 13.78 16.42 -18.02
CA MET A 289 13.93 16.81 -16.62
C MET A 289 13.47 18.25 -16.47
N ALA A 290 12.50 18.50 -15.59
CA ALA A 290 11.94 19.83 -15.41
C ALA A 290 12.97 20.79 -14.79
N GLU A 291 13.14 21.96 -15.42
CA GLU A 291 13.86 23.09 -14.84
C GLU A 291 13.11 23.57 -13.58
N PRO A 292 13.82 23.87 -12.48
CA PRO A 292 13.21 24.45 -11.29
C PRO A 292 12.95 25.95 -11.50
N ASP A 293 11.98 26.50 -10.79
CA ASP A 293 11.62 27.92 -10.90
C ASP A 293 12.69 28.87 -10.29
N GLN A 294 13.54 28.35 -9.38
CA GLN A 294 14.56 29.14 -8.69
C GLN A 294 15.96 28.95 -9.28
N PRO A 295 16.72 30.03 -9.56
CA PRO A 295 18.08 29.96 -10.14
C PRO A 295 19.09 29.12 -9.34
N SER A 296 19.00 29.12 -8.00
CA SER A 296 19.90 28.35 -7.12
C SER A 296 19.68 26.84 -7.23
N GLU A 297 18.47 26.39 -7.57
CA GLU A 297 18.18 24.98 -7.80
C GLU A 297 18.67 24.49 -9.18
N ILE A 298 18.90 25.42 -10.12
CA ILE A 298 19.40 25.11 -11.48
C ILE A 298 20.82 24.53 -11.40
N GLU A 299 21.69 25.09 -10.56
CA GLU A 299 23.08 24.60 -10.41
C GLU A 299 23.13 23.18 -9.82
N GLY A 300 22.33 22.91 -8.78
CA GLY A 300 22.24 21.57 -8.18
C GLY A 300 21.66 20.52 -9.14
N ARG A 301 20.65 20.91 -9.95
CA ARG A 301 20.06 20.03 -10.97
C ARG A 301 20.94 19.85 -12.19
N ALA A 302 21.81 20.80 -12.52
CA ALA A 302 22.74 20.67 -13.64
C ALA A 302 23.72 19.50 -13.45
N PHE A 303 24.22 19.29 -12.22
CA PHE A 303 25.09 18.15 -11.92
C PHE A 303 24.36 16.80 -12.11
N ILE A 304 23.14 16.68 -11.58
CA ILE A 304 22.32 15.46 -11.71
C ILE A 304 21.95 15.23 -13.18
N PHE A 305 21.58 16.28 -13.90
CA PHE A 305 21.29 16.22 -15.33
C PHE A 305 22.49 15.66 -16.11
N GLU A 306 23.70 16.15 -15.85
CA GLU A 306 24.91 15.66 -16.52
C GLU A 306 25.21 14.19 -16.20
N GLN A 307 25.04 13.78 -14.94
CA GLN A 307 25.18 12.39 -14.54
C GLN A 307 24.17 11.47 -15.25
N ARG A 308 22.90 11.86 -15.29
CA ARG A 308 21.82 11.11 -15.95
C ARG A 308 21.97 11.10 -17.46
N ARG A 309 22.46 12.19 -18.05
CA ARG A 309 22.79 12.26 -19.47
C ARG A 309 23.90 11.26 -19.82
N ALA A 310 24.93 11.16 -18.99
CA ALA A 310 26.00 10.18 -19.17
C ALA A 310 25.48 8.73 -19.01
N GLU A 311 24.63 8.47 -18.01
CA GLU A 311 23.96 7.17 -17.82
C GLU A 311 23.12 6.79 -19.05
N LEU A 312 22.34 7.73 -19.58
CA LEU A 312 21.51 7.53 -20.76
C LEU A 312 22.36 7.22 -21.99
N GLN A 313 23.43 7.99 -22.21
CA GLN A 313 24.35 7.76 -23.33
C GLN A 313 25.03 6.39 -23.23
N THR A 314 25.41 5.97 -22.02
CA THR A 314 25.99 4.63 -21.79
C THR A 314 24.95 3.52 -22.04
N SER A 315 23.70 3.76 -21.68
CA SER A 315 22.63 2.77 -21.75
C SER A 315 21.99 2.63 -23.13
N LEU A 316 21.74 3.73 -23.84
CA LEU A 316 20.95 3.76 -25.07
C LEU A 316 21.72 4.28 -26.27
N GLY A 317 22.93 4.83 -26.07
CA GLY A 317 23.70 5.51 -27.12
C GLY A 317 22.85 6.58 -27.81
N ASP A 318 22.95 6.65 -29.14
CA ASP A 318 22.23 7.62 -29.96
C ASP A 318 20.70 7.43 -29.99
N ARG A 319 20.17 6.40 -29.32
CA ARG A 319 18.72 6.17 -29.20
C ARG A 319 18.09 6.94 -28.03
N GLY A 320 18.90 7.52 -27.14
CA GLY A 320 18.44 8.21 -25.94
C GLY A 320 18.95 9.65 -25.86
N VAL A 321 18.08 10.61 -25.57
CA VAL A 321 18.47 11.99 -25.26
C VAL A 321 17.78 12.47 -23.98
N LEU A 322 18.48 13.29 -23.20
CA LEU A 322 17.94 13.92 -22.00
C LEU A 322 18.01 15.45 -22.17
N TYR A 323 16.89 16.11 -21.91
CA TYR A 323 16.77 17.57 -21.93
C TYR A 323 16.50 18.09 -20.51
N LEU A 324 17.08 19.25 -20.20
CA LEU A 324 16.73 20.07 -19.05
C LEU A 324 15.98 21.29 -19.58
N ALA A 325 14.67 21.34 -19.34
CA ALA A 325 13.81 22.42 -19.84
C ALA A 325 12.54 22.55 -18.98
N SER A 326 11.96 23.74 -18.90
CA SER A 326 10.57 23.90 -18.48
C SER A 326 9.63 23.06 -19.37
N LEU A 327 8.53 22.58 -18.79
CA LEU A 327 7.56 21.73 -19.50
C LEU A 327 7.00 22.40 -20.75
N GLN A 328 6.67 23.69 -20.66
CA GLN A 328 6.15 24.47 -21.78
C GLN A 328 7.17 24.54 -22.91
N ARG A 329 8.42 24.89 -22.60
CA ARG A 329 9.49 24.98 -23.61
C ARG A 329 9.77 23.62 -24.25
N ALA A 330 9.73 22.55 -23.46
CA ALA A 330 9.88 21.20 -23.99
C ALA A 330 8.73 20.86 -24.95
N ALA A 331 7.48 21.07 -24.55
CA ALA A 331 6.32 20.82 -25.39
C ALA A 331 6.32 21.66 -26.67
N ASP A 332 6.74 22.93 -26.62
CA ASP A 332 6.86 23.81 -27.78
C ASP A 332 7.91 23.32 -28.78
N ALA A 333 8.97 22.64 -28.31
CA ALA A 333 10.01 22.07 -29.15
C ALA A 333 9.55 20.82 -29.92
N PHE A 334 8.55 20.07 -29.41
CA PHE A 334 8.01 18.92 -30.12
C PHE A 334 6.91 19.35 -31.12
N PRO A 335 7.00 18.94 -32.40
CA PRO A 335 5.91 19.14 -33.36
C PRO A 335 4.65 18.38 -32.93
N SER A 336 3.48 18.86 -33.35
CA SER A 336 2.23 18.11 -33.15
C SER A 336 2.30 16.74 -33.84
N ARG A 337 1.73 15.72 -33.20
CA ARG A 337 1.67 14.33 -33.72
C ARG A 337 3.05 13.77 -34.12
N SER A 338 4.08 14.03 -33.34
CA SER A 338 5.47 13.62 -33.62
C SER A 338 5.93 12.39 -32.85
N MET A 339 5.29 12.04 -31.73
CA MET A 339 5.69 10.91 -30.88
C MET A 339 4.66 9.78 -30.88
N ASP A 340 5.13 8.54 -30.70
CA ASP A 340 4.28 7.36 -30.59
C ASP A 340 3.81 7.17 -29.14
N MET A 341 4.62 7.60 -28.17
CA MET A 341 4.26 7.55 -26.77
C MET A 341 4.75 8.78 -26.00
N ALA A 342 3.92 9.28 -25.08
CA ALA A 342 4.32 10.28 -24.09
C ALA A 342 4.00 9.72 -22.70
N LEU A 343 4.92 9.87 -21.74
CA LEU A 343 4.72 9.58 -20.32
C LEU A 343 4.86 10.89 -19.57
N VAL A 344 3.85 11.29 -18.82
CA VAL A 344 3.83 12.57 -18.10
C VAL A 344 3.63 12.32 -16.61
N ASP A 345 4.55 12.81 -15.80
CA ASP A 345 4.44 12.79 -14.35
C ASP A 345 3.64 14.00 -13.85
N PHE A 346 2.48 13.70 -13.25
CA PHE A 346 1.54 14.67 -12.73
C PHE A 346 1.59 14.79 -11.19
N ARG A 347 2.47 14.05 -10.51
CA ARG A 347 2.55 14.10 -9.04
C ARG A 347 2.88 15.51 -8.56
N GLY A 348 2.14 15.96 -7.55
CA GLY A 348 2.31 17.28 -6.95
C GLY A 348 1.82 18.45 -7.83
N ARG A 349 1.17 18.17 -8.97
CA ARG A 349 0.58 19.21 -9.83
C ARG A 349 -0.85 19.52 -9.45
N SER A 350 -1.29 20.73 -9.80
CA SER A 350 -2.71 21.05 -9.67
C SER A 350 -3.56 20.34 -10.71
N ALA A 351 -4.85 20.22 -10.45
CA ALA A 351 -5.75 19.61 -11.42
C ALA A 351 -5.88 20.45 -12.71
N ASP A 352 -5.86 21.78 -12.59
CA ASP A 352 -5.85 22.69 -13.74
C ASP A 352 -4.55 22.55 -14.54
N ASP A 353 -3.38 22.49 -13.88
CA ASP A 353 -2.08 22.27 -14.54
C ASP A 353 -2.03 20.89 -15.20
N ALA A 354 -2.50 19.84 -14.52
CA ALA A 354 -2.57 18.50 -15.08
C ALA A 354 -3.47 18.45 -16.32
N GLN A 355 -4.61 19.15 -16.31
CA GLN A 355 -5.52 19.24 -17.45
C GLN A 355 -4.89 19.99 -18.64
N GLU A 356 -4.21 21.12 -18.37
CA GLU A 356 -3.49 21.88 -19.39
C GLU A 356 -2.36 21.06 -20.01
N GLN A 357 -1.51 20.45 -19.18
CA GLN A 357 -0.41 19.58 -19.61
C GLN A 357 -0.93 18.36 -20.38
N MET A 358 -2.01 17.72 -19.93
CA MET A 358 -2.61 16.59 -20.63
C MET A 358 -3.06 17.00 -22.04
N THR A 359 -3.74 18.14 -22.18
CA THR A 359 -4.17 18.67 -23.48
C THR A 359 -2.98 18.98 -24.40
N LEU A 360 -1.95 19.59 -23.82
CA LEU A 360 -0.73 19.96 -24.53
C LEU A 360 0.01 18.74 -25.05
N TRP A 361 0.27 17.74 -24.20
CA TRP A 361 1.01 16.52 -24.55
C TRP A 361 0.19 15.57 -25.44
N GLU A 362 -1.13 15.49 -25.27
CA GLU A 362 -2.03 14.76 -26.19
C GLU A 362 -1.85 15.25 -27.63
N SER A 363 -1.76 16.57 -27.84
CA SER A 363 -1.57 17.16 -29.17
C SER A 363 -0.26 16.76 -29.86
N LYS A 364 0.73 16.30 -29.08
CA LYS A 364 2.05 15.88 -29.57
C LYS A 364 2.09 14.40 -29.95
N VAL A 365 1.15 13.59 -29.46
CA VAL A 365 1.08 12.14 -29.75
C VAL A 365 0.41 11.88 -31.11
N LYS A 366 0.96 10.93 -31.88
CA LYS A 366 0.43 10.52 -33.18
C LYS A 366 -0.97 9.88 -33.07
N PRO A 367 -1.79 9.92 -34.13
CA PRO A 367 -2.97 9.05 -34.23
C PRO A 367 -2.56 7.58 -34.08
N GLY A 368 -3.08 6.90 -33.06
CA GLY A 368 -2.71 5.52 -32.72
C GLY A 368 -1.50 5.37 -31.78
N GLY A 369 -0.90 6.47 -31.34
CA GLY A 369 0.07 6.48 -30.23
C GLY A 369 -0.60 6.40 -28.85
N VAL A 370 0.14 6.56 -27.75
CA VAL A 370 -0.41 6.46 -26.38
C VAL A 370 0.14 7.56 -25.47
N LEU A 371 -0.73 8.20 -24.70
CA LEU A 371 -0.34 9.10 -23.60
C LEU A 371 -0.45 8.31 -22.27
N LEU A 372 0.62 8.28 -21.48
CA LEU A 372 0.69 7.69 -20.15
C LEU A 372 0.77 8.81 -19.11
N GLY A 373 0.03 8.69 -18.00
CA GLY A 373 0.08 9.63 -16.88
C GLY A 373 0.44 8.94 -15.57
N VAL A 374 1.28 9.56 -14.74
CA VAL A 374 1.64 9.08 -13.39
C VAL A 374 1.10 10.04 -12.34
N GLY A 375 0.49 9.51 -11.28
CA GLY A 375 0.11 10.27 -10.08
C GLY A 375 -0.94 11.35 -10.26
N PHE A 376 -1.96 11.07 -11.08
CA PHE A 376 -3.13 11.92 -11.22
C PHE A 376 -4.41 11.11 -11.01
N TRP A 377 -5.38 11.69 -10.30
CA TRP A 377 -6.69 11.11 -10.06
C TRP A 377 -7.79 12.12 -10.39
N PRO A 378 -8.82 11.74 -11.14
CA PRO A 378 -9.96 12.56 -11.48
C PRO A 378 -11.08 12.50 -10.43
N ALA A 379 -10.72 12.49 -9.15
CA ALA A 379 -11.60 13.08 -8.16
C ALA A 379 -11.12 14.52 -7.95
N SER A 380 -11.93 15.45 -8.46
CA SER A 380 -11.92 16.89 -8.20
C SER A 380 -10.81 17.72 -8.87
N PRO A 381 -11.16 18.86 -9.51
CA PRO A 381 -10.25 19.96 -9.87
C PRO A 381 -9.56 20.64 -8.66
N GLU A 382 -9.46 19.97 -7.52
CA GLU A 382 -8.77 20.43 -6.32
C GLU A 382 -7.72 19.36 -5.97
N ILE A 383 -6.65 19.35 -6.75
CA ILE A 383 -5.37 19.08 -6.15
C ILE A 383 -4.69 20.43 -6.14
N ILE A 384 -4.73 21.09 -5.00
CA ILE A 384 -3.71 21.88 -4.33
C ILE A 384 -4.45 22.37 -3.09
N LEU A 385 -3.88 22.03 -1.94
CA LEU A 385 -4.44 22.01 -0.59
C LEU A 385 -5.25 20.74 -0.33
N THR A 386 -4.59 19.79 0.33
CA THR A 386 -5.14 19.04 1.47
C THR A 386 -6.66 19.11 1.57
N SER A 387 -7.37 18.11 1.05
CA SER A 387 -8.78 17.99 1.38
C SER A 387 -8.87 17.81 2.89
N GLU A 388 -9.32 18.86 3.57
CA GLU A 388 -10.24 18.77 4.69
C GLU A 388 -11.51 18.00 4.26
N THR A 389 -11.38 16.76 3.82
CA THR A 389 -12.07 15.74 4.59
C THR A 389 -11.08 15.36 5.66
N ALA A 390 -11.17 16.04 6.80
CA ALA A 390 -11.21 15.22 7.98
C ALA A 390 -12.35 14.21 7.73
N SER A 391 -12.05 13.06 7.12
CA SER A 391 -12.46 11.84 7.79
C SER A 391 -11.82 12.02 9.16
N LEU A 392 -12.60 12.64 10.07
CA LEU A 392 -12.16 12.83 11.44
C LEU A 392 -11.61 11.47 11.82
N LEU A 393 -10.33 11.43 12.19
CA LEU A 393 -9.78 10.26 12.84
C LEU A 393 -10.85 9.83 13.84
N PRO A 394 -11.29 8.57 13.81
CA PRO A 394 -12.34 8.16 14.73
C PRO A 394 -11.96 8.57 16.14
N ASP A 395 -12.89 9.17 16.88
CA ASP A 395 -12.61 9.59 18.24
C ASP A 395 -12.92 8.46 19.22
N PHE A 396 -11.94 8.15 20.06
CA PHE A 396 -12.13 7.33 21.24
C PHE A 396 -12.22 8.23 22.47
N HIS A 397 -13.38 8.27 23.12
CA HIS A 397 -13.53 8.96 24.38
C HIS A 397 -13.65 7.95 25.51
N PHE A 398 -12.83 8.11 26.54
CA PHE A 398 -12.94 7.31 27.75
C PHE A 398 -12.92 8.19 28.98
N GLN A 399 -13.92 8.00 29.85
CA GLN A 399 -14.05 8.71 31.11
C GLN A 399 -14.32 7.74 32.25
N SER A 400 -13.53 7.83 33.31
CA SER A 400 -13.70 7.05 34.54
C SER A 400 -13.18 7.83 35.76
N GLU A 401 -13.78 7.65 36.93
CA GLU A 401 -13.24 8.19 38.18
C GLU A 401 -12.08 7.33 38.71
N GLU A 402 -12.07 6.03 38.39
CA GLU A 402 -11.04 5.09 38.78
C GLU A 402 -10.00 4.90 37.68
N GLU A 403 -8.75 4.76 38.09
CA GLU A 403 -7.61 4.51 37.19
C GLU A 403 -7.42 2.99 36.99
N ASP A 404 -8.42 2.37 36.35
CA ASP A 404 -8.39 0.95 36.00
C ASP A 404 -7.96 0.76 34.54
N HIS A 405 -6.69 0.38 34.38
CA HIS A 405 -6.06 0.12 33.09
C HIS A 405 -6.71 -1.04 32.32
N HIS A 406 -7.14 -2.10 33.00
CA HIS A 406 -7.80 -3.22 32.32
C HIS A 406 -9.14 -2.78 31.73
N SER A 407 -9.93 -2.00 32.48
CA SER A 407 -11.21 -1.46 31.99
C SER A 407 -11.03 -0.48 30.82
N LEU A 408 -10.00 0.38 30.87
CA LEU A 408 -9.63 1.24 29.74
C LEU A 408 -9.30 0.41 28.50
N GLY A 409 -8.43 -0.60 28.65
CA GLY A 409 -8.08 -1.51 27.57
C GLY A 409 -9.28 -2.26 27.01
N LEU A 410 -10.15 -2.78 27.88
CA LEU A 410 -11.36 -3.50 27.50
C LEU A 410 -12.31 -2.63 26.68
N ALA A 411 -12.50 -1.38 27.08
CA ALA A 411 -13.31 -0.41 26.35
C ALA A 411 -12.71 -0.09 24.98
N LEU A 412 -11.39 0.12 24.92
CA LEU A 412 -10.68 0.40 23.67
C LEU A 412 -10.78 -0.77 22.68
N GLY A 413 -10.41 -1.98 23.13
CA GLY A 413 -10.46 -3.19 22.32
C GLY A 413 -11.88 -3.52 21.86
N SER A 414 -12.90 -3.23 22.67
CA SER A 414 -14.30 -3.44 22.30
C SER A 414 -14.77 -2.44 21.24
N SER A 415 -14.38 -1.17 21.38
CA SER A 415 -14.78 -0.08 20.47
C SER A 415 -14.14 -0.24 19.10
N TYR A 416 -12.89 -0.68 19.04
CA TYR A 416 -12.13 -0.86 17.80
C TYR A 416 -11.91 -2.32 17.42
N ARG A 417 -12.76 -3.24 17.91
CA ARG A 417 -12.62 -4.69 17.72
C ARG A 417 -12.28 -5.10 16.29
N ALA A 418 -13.01 -4.55 15.32
CA ALA A 418 -12.80 -4.86 13.91
C ALA A 418 -11.44 -4.36 13.40
N ALA A 419 -11.05 -3.14 13.75
CA ALA A 419 -9.78 -2.53 13.37
C ALA A 419 -8.59 -3.27 14.01
N VAL A 420 -8.66 -3.59 15.31
CA VAL A 420 -7.63 -4.38 16.02
C VAL A 420 -7.44 -5.74 15.34
N ARG A 421 -8.53 -6.44 15.03
CA ARG A 421 -8.48 -7.74 14.36
C ARG A 421 -7.91 -7.64 12.95
N ALA A 422 -8.32 -6.62 12.18
CA ALA A 422 -7.84 -6.43 10.81
C ALA A 422 -6.34 -6.09 10.77
N ARG A 423 -5.88 -5.23 11.69
CA ARG A 423 -4.45 -4.90 11.82
C ARG A 423 -3.63 -6.11 12.24
N LEU A 424 -4.09 -6.86 13.25
CA LEU A 424 -3.41 -8.07 13.71
C LEU A 424 -3.36 -9.15 12.60
N ALA A 425 -4.42 -9.31 11.82
CA ALA A 425 -4.46 -10.22 10.68
C ALA A 425 -3.47 -9.80 9.58
N SER A 426 -3.30 -8.49 9.35
CA SER A 426 -2.33 -7.96 8.38
C SER A 426 -0.87 -8.28 8.77
N HIS A 427 -0.62 -8.50 10.06
CA HIS A 427 0.68 -8.86 10.62
C HIS A 427 0.81 -10.34 11.02
N GLU A 428 -0.21 -11.17 10.75
CA GLU A 428 -0.30 -12.53 11.30
C GLU A 428 0.91 -13.39 10.93
N VAL A 429 1.36 -13.32 9.67
CA VAL A 429 2.53 -14.09 9.20
C VAL A 429 3.80 -13.67 9.93
N ALA A 430 4.03 -12.37 10.12
CA ALA A 430 5.23 -11.86 10.78
C ALA A 430 5.22 -12.23 12.27
N ILE A 431 4.07 -12.07 12.94
CA ILE A 431 3.88 -12.43 14.35
C ILE A 431 4.06 -13.94 14.54
N ASP A 432 3.48 -14.77 13.67
CA ASP A 432 3.64 -16.23 13.76
C ASP A 432 5.08 -16.66 13.49
N GLN A 433 5.80 -16.01 12.58
CA GLN A 433 7.22 -16.28 12.37
C GLN A 433 8.06 -15.96 13.62
N LEU A 434 7.76 -14.84 14.30
CA LEU A 434 8.41 -14.49 15.56
C LEU A 434 8.07 -15.50 16.65
N LEU A 435 6.79 -15.81 16.87
CA LEU A 435 6.38 -16.70 17.95
C LEU A 435 6.81 -18.16 17.74
N ASN A 436 7.01 -18.61 16.49
CA ASN A 436 7.50 -19.96 16.19
C ASN A 436 9.04 -20.09 16.26
N SER A 437 9.77 -18.98 16.31
CA SER A 437 11.22 -18.99 16.46
C SER A 437 11.59 -19.15 17.93
N SER A 438 12.38 -20.18 18.27
CA SER A 438 12.77 -20.45 19.66
C SER A 438 13.51 -19.28 20.32
N ARG A 439 14.38 -18.60 19.56
CA ARG A 439 15.11 -17.40 20.03
C ARG A 439 14.15 -16.24 20.28
N CYS A 440 13.25 -15.99 19.35
CA CYS A 440 12.28 -14.90 19.45
C CYS A 440 11.28 -15.14 20.57
N GLN A 441 10.86 -16.40 20.76
CA GLN A 441 10.02 -16.80 21.87
C GLN A 441 10.73 -16.60 23.21
N GLN A 442 12.02 -16.92 23.31
CA GLN A 442 12.80 -16.63 24.52
C GLN A 442 12.84 -15.13 24.81
N LEU A 443 13.19 -14.31 23.80
CA LEU A 443 13.23 -12.84 23.94
C LEU A 443 11.86 -12.28 24.36
N PHE A 444 10.78 -12.76 23.73
CA PHE A 444 9.41 -12.39 24.08
C PHE A 444 9.08 -12.70 25.54
N GLN A 445 9.44 -13.88 26.04
CA GLN A 445 9.18 -14.26 27.44
C GLN A 445 10.00 -13.42 28.42
N GLU A 446 11.25 -13.11 28.09
CA GLU A 446 12.09 -12.24 28.92
C GLU A 446 11.54 -10.81 28.99
N LEU A 447 11.15 -10.25 27.84
CA LEU A 447 10.49 -8.94 27.76
C LEU A 447 9.17 -8.97 28.52
N LEU A 448 8.28 -9.93 28.29
CA LEU A 448 6.99 -10.04 28.99
C LEU A 448 7.19 -10.08 30.51
N ALA A 449 8.09 -10.93 31.01
CA ALA A 449 8.39 -11.02 32.44
C ALA A 449 8.94 -9.70 33.00
N ASN A 450 9.77 -8.98 32.22
CA ASN A 450 10.28 -7.67 32.60
C ASN A 450 9.16 -6.63 32.73
N HIS A 451 8.23 -6.61 31.77
CA HIS A 451 7.09 -5.67 31.77
C HIS A 451 6.08 -5.99 32.88
N GLU A 452 5.75 -7.27 33.10
CA GLU A 452 4.87 -7.69 34.20
C GLU A 452 5.43 -7.29 35.56
N LYS A 453 6.76 -7.26 35.71
CA LYS A 453 7.41 -6.88 36.96
C LYS A 453 7.41 -5.37 37.19
N HIS A 454 7.65 -4.57 36.16
CA HIS A 454 7.95 -3.14 36.33
C HIS A 454 6.79 -2.21 35.95
N VAL A 455 5.89 -2.64 35.05
CA VAL A 455 4.72 -1.87 34.59
C VAL A 455 3.48 -2.78 34.48
N PRO A 456 3.12 -3.51 35.55
CA PRO A 456 2.03 -4.49 35.53
C PRO A 456 0.69 -3.88 35.08
N GLU A 457 0.43 -2.63 35.42
CA GLU A 457 -0.79 -1.91 35.04
C GLU A 457 -0.92 -1.74 33.53
N LEU A 458 0.19 -1.51 32.81
CA LEU A 458 0.18 -1.39 31.35
C LEU A 458 0.04 -2.75 30.67
N VAL A 459 0.56 -3.82 31.29
CA VAL A 459 0.28 -5.18 30.84
C VAL A 459 -1.21 -5.51 30.99
N GLU A 460 -1.85 -5.08 32.06
CA GLU A 460 -3.31 -5.21 32.24
C GLU A 460 -4.10 -4.40 31.21
N GLU A 461 -3.63 -3.21 30.81
CA GLU A 461 -4.23 -2.44 29.71
C GLU A 461 -4.22 -3.27 28.41
N LEU A 462 -3.09 -3.87 28.03
CA LEU A 462 -3.00 -4.76 26.85
C LEU A 462 -3.90 -6.00 26.95
N ARG A 463 -3.99 -6.62 28.14
CA ARG A 463 -4.93 -7.74 28.39
C ARG A 463 -6.38 -7.31 28.23
N GLY A 464 -6.71 -6.11 28.68
CA GLY A 464 -7.99 -5.45 28.45
C GLY A 464 -8.26 -5.30 26.95
N ILE A 465 -7.31 -4.74 26.19
CA ILE A 465 -7.44 -4.56 24.73
C ILE A 465 -7.68 -5.88 24.03
N ALA A 466 -6.89 -6.91 24.35
CA ALA A 466 -7.02 -8.24 23.75
C ALA A 466 -8.37 -8.89 24.08
N SER A 467 -8.83 -8.79 25.34
CA SER A 467 -10.16 -9.26 25.76
C SER A 467 -11.28 -8.50 25.05
N GLY A 468 -11.14 -7.18 24.98
CA GLY A 468 -12.07 -6.27 24.32
C GLY A 468 -12.15 -6.54 22.84
N ALA A 469 -11.04 -6.81 22.16
CA ALA A 469 -11.00 -7.16 20.75
C ALA A 469 -11.29 -8.65 20.48
N ASN A 470 -11.33 -9.48 21.53
CA ASN A 470 -11.43 -10.94 21.45
C ASN A 470 -10.37 -11.51 20.49
N VAL A 471 -9.10 -11.27 20.83
CA VAL A 471 -7.88 -11.77 20.17
C VAL A 471 -6.94 -12.38 21.22
N SER A 472 -5.88 -13.06 20.78
CA SER A 472 -4.89 -13.65 21.69
C SER A 472 -4.06 -12.58 22.39
N ASN A 473 -3.94 -12.68 23.73
CA ASN A 473 -3.03 -11.84 24.52
C ASN A 473 -1.58 -11.94 24.01
N GLU A 474 -1.12 -13.15 23.72
CA GLU A 474 0.26 -13.40 23.26
C GLU A 474 0.53 -12.69 21.93
N ARG A 475 -0.39 -12.81 20.96
CA ARG A 475 -0.25 -12.16 19.66
C ARG A 475 -0.32 -10.64 19.75
N LEU A 476 -1.22 -10.10 20.57
CA LEU A 476 -1.32 -8.65 20.76
C LEU A 476 -0.06 -8.10 21.44
N PHE A 477 0.45 -8.78 22.46
CA PHE A 477 1.68 -8.38 23.14
C PHE A 477 2.89 -8.47 22.21
N ALA A 478 2.96 -9.50 21.37
CA ALA A 478 4.02 -9.64 20.37
C ALA A 478 3.96 -8.54 19.31
N MET A 479 2.77 -8.12 18.88
CA MET A 479 2.58 -6.96 18.01
C MET A 479 3.05 -5.67 18.68
N SER A 480 2.71 -5.45 19.95
CA SER A 480 3.17 -4.28 20.71
C SER A 480 4.67 -4.30 21.06
N LEU A 481 5.38 -5.40 20.81
CA LEU A 481 6.83 -5.52 20.93
C LEU A 481 7.49 -5.86 19.59
N GLN A 482 6.81 -5.63 18.47
CA GLN A 482 7.26 -6.10 17.16
C GLN A 482 8.65 -5.57 16.79
N GLU A 483 8.98 -4.34 17.19
CA GLU A 483 10.30 -3.77 16.93
C GLU A 483 11.39 -4.37 17.80
N GLU A 484 11.13 -4.57 19.09
CA GLU A 484 12.06 -5.24 20.00
C GLU A 484 12.29 -6.69 19.56
N LEU A 485 11.23 -7.37 19.09
CA LEU A 485 11.30 -8.72 18.56
C LEU A 485 11.96 -8.78 17.18
N ALA A 486 12.10 -7.68 16.43
CA ALA A 486 12.82 -7.72 15.15
C ALA A 486 14.29 -8.15 15.33
N TYR A 487 14.89 -7.88 16.49
CA TYR A 487 16.29 -8.18 16.82
C TYR A 487 16.62 -9.68 17.00
N CYS A 488 15.62 -10.54 17.15
CA CYS A 488 15.85 -11.98 17.25
C CYS A 488 15.94 -12.68 15.88
N GLN A 489 15.64 -11.97 14.78
CA GLN A 489 15.67 -12.52 13.43
C GLN A 489 17.11 -12.50 12.86
N GLU A 490 17.84 -13.60 13.03
CA GLU A 490 19.15 -13.77 12.38
C GLU A 490 18.98 -14.03 10.88
N THR A 491 19.25 -13.02 10.04
CA THR A 491 19.63 -13.22 8.63
C THR A 491 18.75 -14.18 7.80
N LEU A 492 17.49 -13.80 7.55
CA LEU A 492 16.68 -14.45 6.50
C LEU A 492 16.88 -13.81 5.12
N THR A 493 18.12 -13.60 4.65
CA THR A 493 18.48 -13.24 3.25
C THR A 493 17.79 -12.05 2.56
N ALA A 494 16.79 -11.44 3.18
CA ALA A 494 16.34 -10.09 2.93
C ALA A 494 17.04 -9.24 3.99
N THR A 495 17.70 -8.18 3.57
CA THR A 495 17.89 -7.00 4.44
C THR A 495 16.67 -6.86 5.34
N PRO A 496 16.81 -6.72 6.67
CA PRO A 496 15.68 -6.35 7.51
C PRO A 496 14.98 -5.22 6.77
N ARG A 497 13.67 -5.35 6.50
CA ARG A 497 12.88 -4.21 6.04
C ARG A 497 12.86 -3.25 7.23
N ILE A 498 13.95 -2.48 7.37
CA ILE A 498 13.97 -1.25 8.13
C ILE A 498 13.07 -0.35 7.32
N VAL A 499 11.77 -0.40 7.61
CA VAL A 499 10.85 0.54 7.02
C VAL A 499 11.17 1.86 7.71
N ASP A 500 11.62 2.82 6.91
CA ASP A 500 12.05 4.14 7.35
C ASP A 500 10.81 4.92 7.84
N HIS A 501 10.72 5.20 9.15
CA HIS A 501 9.51 5.74 9.77
C HIS A 501 9.71 7.11 10.43
N CYS A 502 9.13 8.16 9.86
CA CYS A 502 8.88 9.43 10.53
C CYS A 502 9.97 10.51 10.45
N THR A 503 9.51 11.75 10.46
CA THR A 503 10.33 12.97 10.32
C THR A 503 9.84 14.04 11.27
N ASP A 504 10.75 14.65 12.03
CA ASP A 504 10.44 15.80 12.89
C ASP A 504 11.19 17.07 12.48
N SER A 505 10.52 18.19 12.69
CA SER A 505 11.05 19.54 12.51
C SER A 505 10.66 20.41 13.71
N MET A 506 11.66 20.73 14.53
CA MET A 506 11.48 21.49 15.77
C MET A 506 12.13 22.87 15.67
N LEU A 507 11.53 23.86 16.35
CA LEU A 507 12.12 25.16 16.61
C LEU A 507 11.55 25.70 17.92
N CYS A 508 12.41 26.11 18.86
CA CYS A 508 11.95 26.78 20.08
C CYS A 508 12.88 27.93 20.51
N ASN A 509 12.48 29.16 20.16
CA ASN A 509 13.17 30.39 20.53
C ASN A 509 12.22 31.37 21.26
N SER A 510 12.70 32.58 21.53
CA SER A 510 11.91 33.61 22.24
C SER A 510 10.59 33.98 21.55
N GLN A 511 10.50 33.82 20.23
CA GLN A 511 9.33 34.17 19.43
C GLN A 511 8.44 32.95 19.17
N TYR A 512 9.02 31.84 18.72
CA TYR A 512 8.29 30.66 18.25
C TYR A 512 8.70 29.41 19.03
N CYS A 513 7.75 28.53 19.31
CA CYS A 513 8.04 27.22 19.88
C CYS A 513 7.06 26.21 19.32
N PHE A 514 7.52 25.36 18.41
CA PHE A 514 6.71 24.34 17.74
C PHE A 514 7.54 23.10 17.42
N ASP A 515 6.82 22.01 17.27
CA ASP A 515 7.27 20.74 16.74
C ASP A 515 6.27 20.27 15.70
N ALA A 516 6.77 19.64 14.64
CA ALA A 516 5.98 19.11 13.55
C ALA A 516 6.51 17.73 13.18
N HIS A 517 5.60 16.76 13.19
CA HIS A 517 5.91 15.35 12.99
C HIS A 517 5.12 14.80 11.81
N ASN A 518 5.80 14.11 10.91
CA ASN A 518 5.17 13.23 9.94
C ASN A 518 5.33 11.79 10.40
N GLU A 519 4.21 11.09 10.58
CA GLU A 519 4.17 9.66 10.83
C GLU A 519 4.06 8.91 9.51
N ASP A 520 5.08 8.11 9.20
CA ASP A 520 5.13 7.31 7.98
C ASP A 520 4.92 5.84 8.37
N GLY A 521 3.98 5.11 7.75
CA GLY A 521 3.66 3.73 8.13
C GLY A 521 3.26 2.85 6.94
N ASP A 522 3.23 1.53 7.14
CA ASP A 522 2.71 0.58 6.12
C ASP A 522 1.18 0.70 6.01
N LEU A 523 0.61 0.39 4.83
CA LEU A 523 -0.84 0.28 4.66
C LEU A 523 -1.47 -0.76 5.61
N ALA A 524 -0.70 -1.73 6.08
CA ALA A 524 -1.11 -2.66 7.13
C ALA A 524 -1.50 -1.96 8.45
N ASP A 525 -0.95 -0.78 8.72
CA ASP A 525 -1.15 0.03 9.93
C ASP A 525 -2.12 1.20 9.75
N LYS A 526 -2.86 1.27 8.64
CA LYS A 526 -3.81 2.37 8.34
C LYS A 526 -4.93 2.62 9.37
N TRP A 527 -5.05 1.79 10.39
CA TRP A 527 -6.10 1.85 11.41
C TRP A 527 -5.69 2.78 12.56
N LEU A 528 -5.82 4.08 12.33
CA LEU A 528 -5.51 5.15 13.29
C LEU A 528 -6.77 5.78 13.87
N PHE A 529 -6.68 6.28 15.11
CA PHE A 529 -7.75 6.99 15.79
C PHE A 529 -7.18 8.02 16.78
N ALA A 530 -7.95 9.06 17.09
CA ALA A 530 -7.61 9.99 18.16
C ALA A 530 -8.26 9.51 19.45
N ALA A 531 -7.52 9.49 20.57
CA ALA A 531 -8.09 9.13 21.86
C ALA A 531 -8.02 10.30 22.83
N PHE A 532 -9.13 10.54 23.53
CA PHE A 532 -9.30 11.53 24.57
C PHE A 532 -9.67 10.79 25.86
N VAL A 533 -8.69 10.67 26.76
CA VAL A 533 -8.83 9.86 27.96
C VAL A 533 -8.80 10.74 29.19
N GLN A 534 -9.77 10.53 30.07
CA GLN A 534 -9.77 11.06 31.42
C GLN A 534 -10.14 9.94 32.40
N PHE A 535 -9.16 9.42 33.13
CA PHE A 535 -9.39 8.34 34.08
C PHE A 535 -8.51 8.51 35.32
N GLY A 536 -9.13 8.50 36.51
CA GLY A 536 -8.44 8.85 37.74
C GLY A 536 -7.74 10.21 37.65
N LYS A 537 -6.42 10.24 37.84
CA LYS A 537 -5.61 11.47 37.72
C LYS A 537 -5.10 11.74 36.31
N SER A 538 -5.18 10.75 35.44
CA SER A 538 -4.65 10.80 34.09
C SER A 538 -5.62 11.49 33.13
N ASN A 539 -5.09 12.43 32.35
CA ASN A 539 -5.84 13.15 31.33
C ASN A 539 -4.92 13.48 30.16
N PHE A 540 -5.18 12.87 29.01
CA PHE A 540 -4.32 12.98 27.84
C PHE A 540 -5.06 12.78 26.53
N THR A 541 -4.37 13.16 25.46
CA THR A 541 -4.80 13.01 24.07
C THR A 541 -3.68 12.41 23.25
N VAL A 542 -4.01 11.42 22.42
CA VAL A 542 -3.05 10.68 21.59
C VAL A 542 -3.60 10.43 20.20
N LEU A 543 -2.71 10.41 19.20
CA LEU A 543 -2.95 9.71 17.94
C LEU A 543 -2.48 8.26 18.10
N ASN A 544 -3.34 7.26 17.88
CA ASN A 544 -2.99 5.88 18.22
C ASN A 544 -3.36 4.89 17.12
N TYR A 545 -2.55 3.85 16.97
CA TYR A 545 -2.85 2.68 16.15
C TYR A 545 -3.80 1.73 16.87
N ALA A 546 -4.70 1.09 16.12
CA ALA A 546 -5.60 0.09 16.67
C ALA A 546 -4.81 -1.08 17.28
N GLY A 547 -5.06 -1.36 18.56
CA GLY A 547 -4.50 -2.52 19.26
C GLY A 547 -3.24 -2.24 20.08
N ASP A 548 -2.66 -1.04 19.99
CA ASP A 548 -1.55 -0.63 20.84
C ASP A 548 -2.03 0.00 22.15
N LEU A 549 -1.13 0.03 23.13
CA LEU A 549 -1.22 0.91 24.29
C LEU A 549 -1.42 2.36 23.82
N LEU A 550 -2.29 3.09 24.51
CA LEU A 550 -2.56 4.48 24.16
C LEU A 550 -1.33 5.36 24.36
N GLY A 551 -0.79 5.96 23.31
CA GLY A 551 0.48 6.69 23.41
C GLY A 551 1.70 5.84 23.08
N GLY A 552 1.55 4.53 22.88
CA GLY A 552 2.68 3.60 22.74
C GLY A 552 3.40 3.75 21.40
N MET A 553 2.69 3.46 20.30
CA MET A 553 3.13 3.71 18.93
C MET A 553 2.63 5.06 18.41
N SER A 554 2.44 6.04 19.30
CA SER A 554 1.88 7.33 18.92
C SER A 554 2.94 8.24 18.31
N ALA A 555 2.70 8.65 17.07
CA ALA A 555 3.38 9.75 16.38
C ALA A 555 3.53 10.99 17.26
N PHE A 556 2.45 11.39 17.93
CA PHE A 556 2.42 12.51 18.85
C PHE A 556 1.34 12.35 19.91
N ALA A 557 1.60 12.91 21.09
CA ALA A 557 0.75 12.78 22.27
C ALA A 557 0.95 13.95 23.24
N PHE A 558 -0.09 14.30 24.00
CA PHE A 558 0.02 15.33 25.04
C PHE A 558 -0.91 15.08 26.23
N ASN A 559 -0.55 15.62 27.39
CA ASN A 559 -1.33 15.50 28.61
C ASN A 559 -1.77 16.87 29.16
N LYS A 560 -2.72 16.84 30.10
CA LYS A 560 -3.25 18.04 30.77
C LYS A 560 -2.19 18.86 31.51
N GLN A 561 -1.04 18.27 31.85
CA GLN A 561 0.06 18.98 32.49
C GLN A 561 0.86 19.84 31.52
N GLY A 562 0.55 19.80 30.22
CA GLY A 562 1.25 20.53 29.17
C GLY A 562 2.52 19.84 28.71
N ILE A 563 2.71 18.56 29.08
CA ILE A 563 3.76 17.71 28.55
C ILE A 563 3.26 17.07 27.27
N ALA A 564 4.06 17.16 26.21
CA ALA A 564 3.81 16.51 24.94
C ALA A 564 5.08 15.87 24.41
N PHE A 565 4.92 14.91 23.52
CA PHE A 565 6.04 14.30 22.81
C PHE A 565 5.62 13.89 21.39
N SER A 566 6.56 13.96 20.47
CA SER A 566 6.63 13.05 19.32
C SER A 566 7.80 12.08 19.52
N LEU A 567 7.91 11.09 18.63
CA LEU A 567 9.00 10.12 18.70
C LEU A 567 9.37 9.58 17.32
N ASN A 568 10.65 9.21 17.18
CA ASN A 568 11.15 8.46 16.03
C ASN A 568 11.80 7.16 16.49
N TRP A 569 11.65 6.12 15.68
CA TRP A 569 12.44 4.91 15.85
C TRP A 569 13.91 5.17 15.49
N VAL A 570 14.85 4.68 16.29
CA VAL A 570 16.29 4.68 15.97
C VAL A 570 16.89 3.33 16.35
N GLY A 571 17.51 2.62 15.40
CA GLY A 571 17.92 1.25 15.64
C GLY A 571 19.32 1.13 16.25
N PRO A 572 19.50 0.81 17.54
CA PRO A 572 20.78 0.28 18.03
C PRO A 572 21.06 -1.08 17.39
N GLY A 573 22.29 -1.59 17.50
CA GLY A 573 22.68 -2.88 16.92
C GLY A 573 22.09 -4.12 17.62
N ASP A 574 21.54 -3.96 18.82
CA ASP A 574 21.02 -5.01 19.68
C ASP A 574 19.75 -4.59 20.45
N CYS A 575 19.11 -5.58 21.07
CA CYS A 575 17.97 -5.40 21.97
C CYS A 575 18.36 -5.88 23.38
N ASP A 576 18.00 -5.11 24.40
CA ASP A 576 18.23 -5.43 25.80
C ASP A 576 16.92 -5.87 26.50
N PRO A 577 16.70 -7.17 26.75
CA PRO A 577 15.48 -7.65 27.38
C PRO A 577 15.25 -7.13 28.81
N ALA A 578 16.26 -6.55 29.46
CA ALA A 578 16.10 -5.92 30.78
C ALA A 578 15.47 -4.51 30.70
N GLY A 579 15.38 -3.92 29.50
CA GLY A 579 14.73 -2.65 29.27
C GLY A 579 13.23 -2.78 29.02
N LEU A 580 12.52 -1.65 29.09
CA LEU A 580 11.12 -1.55 28.70
C LEU A 580 11.02 -1.25 27.21
N GLY A 581 10.02 -1.84 26.56
CA GLY A 581 9.65 -1.55 25.20
C GLY A 581 9.08 -0.14 25.08
N ARG A 582 9.28 0.47 23.92
CA ARG A 582 8.96 1.89 23.72
C ARG A 582 7.51 2.24 23.96
N ASN A 583 6.61 1.32 23.60
CA ASN A 583 5.18 1.49 23.80
C ASN A 583 4.82 1.74 25.27
N PHE A 584 5.58 1.15 26.20
CA PHE A 584 5.37 1.29 27.63
C PHE A 584 6.00 2.57 28.19
N ILE A 585 7.15 2.99 27.66
CA ILE A 585 7.77 4.26 28.04
C ILE A 585 6.92 5.44 27.56
N SER A 586 6.49 5.44 26.30
CA SER A 586 5.64 6.49 25.75
C SER A 586 4.29 6.58 26.47
N ARG A 587 3.70 5.43 26.84
CA ARG A 587 2.48 5.39 27.66
C ARG A 587 2.66 5.98 29.05
N GLN A 588 3.83 5.79 29.69
CA GLN A 588 4.17 6.42 30.98
C GLN A 588 4.32 7.94 30.84
N LEU A 589 4.86 8.46 29.72
CA LEU A 589 5.02 9.92 29.52
C LEU A 589 3.69 10.68 29.62
N LEU A 590 2.59 10.03 29.24
CA LEU A 590 1.26 10.64 29.32
C LEU A 590 0.79 10.92 30.74
N THR A 591 1.35 10.26 31.75
CA THR A 591 1.00 10.47 33.16
C THR A 591 1.99 11.40 33.88
N ALA A 592 3.03 11.88 33.19
CA ALA A 592 4.04 12.75 33.77
C ALA A 592 3.44 14.06 34.32
N GLY A 593 3.74 14.35 35.59
CA GLY A 593 3.32 15.55 36.30
C GLY A 593 4.01 16.85 35.83
N GLY A 594 5.09 16.71 35.06
CA GLY A 594 5.91 17.81 34.55
C GLY A 594 7.20 17.30 33.92
N TRP A 595 8.05 18.22 33.48
CA TRP A 595 9.26 17.89 32.73
C TRP A 595 10.24 16.97 33.45
N ASP A 596 10.53 17.24 34.73
CA ASP A 596 11.51 16.45 35.48
C ASP A 596 11.06 14.99 35.64
N GLU A 597 9.75 14.76 35.67
CA GLU A 597 9.19 13.41 35.65
C GLU A 597 9.26 12.79 34.25
N ALA A 598 8.89 13.53 33.21
CA ALA A 598 9.00 13.07 31.84
C ALA A 598 10.44 12.70 31.47
N GLN A 599 11.42 13.53 31.85
CA GLN A 599 12.84 13.25 31.66
C GLN A 599 13.30 12.01 32.43
N ARG A 600 12.83 11.80 33.66
CA ARG A 600 13.08 10.55 34.41
C ARG A 600 12.48 9.32 33.72
N ILE A 601 11.31 9.47 33.10
CA ILE A 601 10.66 8.38 32.34
C ILE A 601 11.45 8.05 31.08
N ILE A 602 11.87 9.05 30.29
CA ILE A 602 12.70 8.84 29.09
C ILE A 602 14.05 8.21 29.47
N SER A 603 14.61 8.57 30.63
CA SER A 603 15.92 8.08 31.09
C SER A 603 15.88 6.70 31.75
N GLN A 604 14.74 5.99 31.71
CA GLN A 604 14.69 4.59 32.10
C GLN A 604 15.49 3.72 31.11
N ARG A 605 15.69 2.44 31.42
CA ARG A 605 16.36 1.50 30.53
C ARG A 605 15.39 1.05 29.43
N HIS A 606 15.75 1.24 28.16
CA HIS A 606 14.93 0.82 27.01
C HIS A 606 15.38 -0.53 26.47
N ALA A 607 14.43 -1.28 25.90
CA ALA A 607 14.71 -2.56 25.25
C ALA A 607 15.32 -2.38 23.86
N ALA A 608 14.88 -1.34 23.14
CA ALA A 608 15.43 -0.92 21.85
C ALA A 608 15.70 0.59 21.90
N GLY A 609 16.04 1.20 20.77
CA GLY A 609 16.36 2.62 20.71
C GLY A 609 15.26 3.50 20.15
N HIS A 610 15.10 4.65 20.78
CA HIS A 610 14.08 5.62 20.40
C HIS A 610 14.59 7.04 20.60
N ASN A 611 14.03 7.92 19.80
CA ASN A 611 14.19 9.34 19.92
C ASN A 611 12.87 9.97 20.37
N TYR A 612 12.91 10.92 21.29
CA TYR A 612 11.75 11.63 21.81
C TYR A 612 11.96 13.13 21.70
N GLN A 613 10.98 13.83 21.14
CA GLN A 613 10.92 15.28 21.08
C GLN A 613 10.03 15.74 22.22
N LEU A 614 10.62 15.95 23.39
CA LEU A 614 9.86 16.31 24.59
C LEU A 614 9.54 17.81 24.59
N MET A 615 8.26 18.13 24.78
CA MET A 615 7.74 19.49 24.83
C MET A 615 7.10 19.78 26.19
N ASP A 616 7.30 21.00 26.67
CA ASP A 616 6.59 21.57 27.81
C ASP A 616 5.96 22.91 27.40
N PHE A 617 4.65 22.86 27.12
CA PHE A 617 3.89 24.00 26.64
C PHE A 617 3.79 25.12 27.68
N LYS A 618 3.78 24.79 28.98
CA LYS A 618 3.66 25.80 30.05
C LYS A 618 4.95 26.61 30.17
N SER A 619 6.10 25.94 30.06
CA SER A 619 7.41 26.58 30.16
C SER A 619 7.99 27.02 28.81
N ARG A 620 7.30 26.71 27.69
CA ARG A 620 7.75 26.97 26.31
C ARG A 620 9.15 26.45 26.04
N ARG A 621 9.36 25.14 26.19
CA ARG A 621 10.63 24.48 25.87
C ARG A 621 10.41 23.18 25.11
N ILE A 622 11.41 22.84 24.30
CA ILE A 622 11.51 21.59 23.56
C ILE A 622 12.92 21.04 23.74
N ALA A 623 13.06 19.73 23.91
CA ALA A 623 14.35 19.05 23.90
C ALA A 623 14.25 17.74 23.13
N ASN A 624 15.30 17.46 22.36
CA ASN A 624 15.50 16.20 21.67
C ASN A 624 16.23 15.23 22.61
N PHE A 625 15.64 14.07 22.84
CA PHE A 625 16.24 12.96 23.56
C PHE A 625 16.54 11.81 22.61
N GLU A 626 17.76 11.32 22.58
CA GLU A 626 18.09 10.05 21.93
C GLU A 626 18.48 9.03 22.98
N VAL A 627 17.89 7.84 22.91
CA VAL A 627 18.08 6.79 23.91
C VAL A 627 18.50 5.49 23.25
N ALA A 628 19.56 4.89 23.77
CA ALA A 628 19.99 3.53 23.44
C ALA A 628 20.25 2.79 24.75
N HIS A 629 19.33 1.90 25.14
CA HIS A 629 19.37 1.17 26.41
C HIS A 629 19.35 2.11 27.63
N ASP A 630 20.48 2.26 28.34
CA ASP A 630 20.66 3.15 29.49
C ASP A 630 21.38 4.46 29.14
N GLN A 631 21.79 4.62 27.88
CA GLN A 631 22.47 5.81 27.40
C GLN A 631 21.45 6.81 26.86
N VAL A 632 21.56 8.06 27.30
CA VAL A 632 20.66 9.15 26.92
C VAL A 632 21.48 10.36 26.50
N SER A 633 21.13 10.94 25.36
CA SER A 633 21.55 12.27 24.94
C SER A 633 20.37 13.21 25.05
N GLU A 634 20.56 14.40 25.62
CA GLU A 634 19.56 15.46 25.71
C GLU A 634 20.11 16.71 25.03
N VAL A 635 19.36 17.26 24.07
CA VAL A 635 19.70 18.50 23.37
C VAL A 635 18.52 19.46 23.45
N ALA A 636 18.68 20.56 24.19
CA ALA A 636 17.70 21.64 24.21
C ALA A 636 17.58 22.29 22.83
N ILE A 637 16.35 22.45 22.34
CA ILE A 637 16.09 23.02 21.02
C ILE A 637 15.95 24.54 21.14
N GLY A 638 16.86 25.25 20.46
CA GLY A 638 16.88 26.71 20.34
C GLY A 638 16.67 27.19 18.91
N ASN A 639 17.46 26.64 17.99
CA ASN A 639 17.36 26.87 16.55
C ASN A 639 16.61 25.73 15.87
N ALA A 640 16.43 25.81 14.55
CA ALA A 640 15.83 24.74 13.78
C ALA A 640 16.63 23.43 13.98
N PHE A 641 15.93 22.37 14.37
CA PHE A 641 16.50 21.05 14.57
C PHE A 641 15.60 20.02 13.88
N PHE A 642 16.21 19.10 13.15
CA PHE A 642 15.51 18.09 12.38
C PHE A 642 15.91 16.71 12.88
N HIS A 643 14.93 15.83 13.03
CA HIS A 643 15.16 14.44 13.41
C HIS A 643 14.48 13.48 12.44
N VAL A 644 15.11 12.32 12.27
CA VAL A 644 14.69 11.22 11.39
C VAL A 644 15.15 9.91 12.03
N ASN A 645 15.01 8.77 11.37
CA ASN A 645 15.41 7.46 11.93
C ASN A 645 16.91 7.18 11.96
N GLN A 646 17.71 8.05 12.57
CA GLN A 646 19.10 7.77 12.89
C GLN A 646 19.54 8.58 14.09
N TYR A 647 20.50 8.04 14.84
CA TYR A 647 21.11 8.77 15.93
C TYR A 647 21.99 9.90 15.38
N GLN A 648 21.82 11.10 15.92
CA GLN A 648 22.55 12.32 15.54
C GLN A 648 23.35 12.91 16.71
N THR A 649 22.88 12.73 17.93
CA THR A 649 23.41 13.37 19.15
C THR A 649 24.04 12.36 20.11
N LEU A 650 23.52 11.14 20.14
CA LEU A 650 24.05 10.00 20.87
C LEU A 650 24.94 9.16 19.94
N SER A 651 26.15 8.84 20.38
CA SER A 651 27.07 8.02 19.60
C SER A 651 26.82 6.53 19.85
N VAL A 652 26.02 5.90 19.00
CA VAL A 652 25.70 4.47 19.10
C VAL A 652 26.49 3.68 18.05
N PRO A 653 27.41 2.79 18.47
CA PRO A 653 28.10 1.88 17.55
C PRO A 653 27.09 0.96 16.85
N ASP A 654 27.38 0.62 15.59
CA ASP A 654 26.59 -0.35 14.81
C ASP A 654 25.09 -0.03 14.72
N GLN A 655 24.72 1.26 14.81
CA GLN A 655 23.34 1.68 14.57
C GLN A 655 22.86 1.25 13.19
N MET A 656 21.61 0.82 13.14
CA MET A 656 20.90 0.48 11.93
C MET A 656 20.36 1.75 11.29
N VAL A 657 20.89 2.12 10.12
CA VAL A 657 20.48 3.32 9.38
C VAL A 657 19.92 2.92 8.03
N GLY A 658 18.66 3.31 7.77
CA GLY A 658 18.03 3.16 6.46
C GLY A 658 18.45 4.24 5.47
N ASN A 659 18.37 3.93 4.17
CA ASN A 659 18.79 4.87 3.14
C ASN A 659 17.86 6.11 3.06
N SER A 660 16.55 5.95 3.28
CA SER A 660 15.65 7.12 3.24
C SER A 660 15.90 8.06 4.42
N SER A 661 16.27 7.55 5.60
CA SER A 661 16.70 8.37 6.74
C SER A 661 17.86 9.32 6.38
N LEU A 662 18.88 8.82 5.68
CA LEU A 662 20.00 9.64 5.20
C LEU A 662 19.54 10.74 4.22
N HIS A 663 18.70 10.38 3.26
CA HIS A 663 18.19 11.29 2.23
C HIS A 663 17.26 12.37 2.82
N ARG A 664 16.33 12.00 3.71
CA ARG A 664 15.43 12.93 4.38
C ARG A 664 16.20 13.93 5.24
N LEU A 665 17.17 13.46 6.02
CA LEU A 665 18.00 14.37 6.82
C LEU A 665 18.83 15.31 5.94
N ALA A 666 19.41 14.81 4.85
CA ALA A 666 20.12 15.64 3.89
C ALA A 666 19.19 16.69 3.27
N ARG A 667 17.97 16.31 2.89
CA ARG A 667 16.98 17.24 2.34
C ARG A 667 16.55 18.30 3.35
N LEU A 668 16.25 17.91 4.59
CA LEU A 668 15.85 18.83 5.66
C LEU A 668 16.95 19.86 5.94
N ARG A 669 18.23 19.44 5.93
CA ARG A 669 19.38 20.35 6.06
C ARG A 669 19.54 21.33 4.91
N MET A 670 18.96 21.03 3.73
CA MET A 670 18.93 21.95 2.59
C MET A 670 17.72 22.88 2.60
N LEU A 671 16.69 22.57 3.39
CA LEU A 671 15.54 23.46 3.49
C LEU A 671 15.96 24.75 4.21
N PRO A 672 15.45 25.91 3.78
CA PRO A 672 15.66 27.14 4.53
C PRO A 672 15.09 26.96 5.94
N GLU A 673 15.71 27.60 6.94
CA GLU A 673 15.10 27.67 8.27
C GLU A 673 13.65 28.17 8.12
N PRO A 674 12.68 27.56 8.81
CA PRO A 674 11.29 27.98 8.72
C PRO A 674 11.16 29.48 8.96
N GLN A 675 10.87 30.23 7.90
CA GLN A 675 10.56 31.66 7.96
C GLN A 675 9.04 31.80 7.96
N THR A 676 8.52 32.78 8.70
CA THR A 676 7.09 33.08 8.71
C THR A 676 6.59 33.41 7.29
N PRO A 677 5.39 32.96 6.89
CA PRO A 677 4.65 33.63 5.84
C PRO A 677 4.50 35.12 6.22
N GLN A 678 4.86 36.02 5.32
CA GLN A 678 4.68 37.47 5.53
C GLN A 678 3.19 37.85 5.59
#